data_AF-A0A560D1U6-F1
#
_entry.id   AF-A0A560D1U6-F1
#
_cell.length_a   1.000
_cell.length_b   1.000
_cell.length_c   1.000
_cell.angle_alpha   90.00
_cell.angle_beta   90.00
_cell.angle_gamma   90.00
#
_symmetry.space_group_name_H-M   'P 1'
#
loop_
_entity.id
_entity.type
_entity.pdbx_description
1 polymer ?
#
loop_
_entity_poly.entity_id
_entity_poly.type
_entity_poly.pdbx_seq_one_letter_code
_entity_poly.pdbx_strand_id
1 'polypeptide(L)'
;MSLVAGISKSQIGELERRGVGTTAALAAMPIPMKWKPDRGAAKSFEKVREQARIQVEGRDAGKTLYETLPPVEGFGLSRLPAPSPGDIFFDFEGDPFVDNGGLEFLFGYVFADEDCADRYVGDWASNRQEEREAFERFVDFVIERLKKHPDLHIYRFAPYEPAALKRLMGRYATRENEVDDLLRAEIFVDLYSVVRHAVRASVESYSIKKLEPLYAFTRSVPLDEVGATMARTQARLEMADGGGVPEEDKAAIRGYNKDDCASTKALRNWLEEVRADLIAGGAQIERPAPSEAAIVAELDDRQKKIAALVVRLTEGVPDDVAERSAEQQGRWLLAHMLDWHGREKKSVWWEYFRLRDLSAEDLLHERDGLADLEFLEPCGGTAKAPVHRYRLALQDTDIRADDELRSIGGEKFGRVVAISLDNRTIDIKKRGDTAGLHPEAVFAHSFVDTQVLADSLMRIGEYVADHGLQGDGDHRAARDLLMALVPRLSNGGLQVDGEPVVAAATRIAVDLDESVFPVQGPPGAGKTFAGARMILALAREGRTIGITANSHKVIRHLLDEVGKASREQGFAVECIQKLSDKEDDRPGLRFTTENGAFLDSLNSDCRVGGATAWFWARPDAAENVDVLFVDEAAQMSLANVLAVSQAARSVVLLGDPRQLELPIQGSHPDGVDVSALDHILGTHAILPPERGLFLPETWRLHPNICAFNSELFYEERLRSCAGLEKQEIRSKSRVSGAGLRYLRVEHDGNQNSSKEQAEAVRLLVSEILDADSTWIDLKGVERLIGLDDILIVAPYNAQVFQVQELIPGAHVGTVDKFQGQEAPIVIYSMTTSSHSDAPRGMEFLYSANRLNVATSRARCICIIVASPRLFDAECRTPRQVQLANGFCRYLEMATKLQERSTP
;
A
#
# COMPACT_ATOMS: atom_id res chain seq x y z
N MET A 1 -23.08 -6.46 24.41
CA MET A 1 -21.86 -7.28 24.27
C MET A 1 -20.63 -6.52 23.79
N SER A 2 -20.77 -5.30 23.27
CA SER A 2 -19.64 -4.43 22.85
C SER A 2 -18.56 -4.19 23.91
N LEU A 3 -18.88 -4.43 25.18
CA LEU A 3 -17.95 -4.31 26.31
C LEU A 3 -17.09 -5.56 26.55
N VAL A 4 -17.23 -6.62 25.75
CA VAL A 4 -16.37 -7.81 25.87
C VAL A 4 -15.06 -7.54 25.13
N ALA A 5 -13.93 -7.60 25.83
CA ALA A 5 -12.64 -7.30 25.20
C ALA A 5 -12.35 -8.29 24.05
N GLY A 6 -11.92 -7.78 22.90
CA GLY A 6 -11.55 -8.62 21.75
C GLY A 6 -12.71 -9.27 20.99
N ILE A 7 -13.97 -9.00 21.34
CA ILE A 7 -15.11 -9.45 20.51
C ILE A 7 -15.21 -8.60 19.24
N SER A 8 -15.37 -9.22 18.08
CA SER A 8 -15.63 -8.50 16.84
C SER A 8 -17.12 -8.18 16.65
N LYS A 9 -17.45 -7.13 15.90
CA LYS A 9 -18.85 -6.83 15.51
C LYS A 9 -19.52 -8.03 14.80
N SER A 10 -18.76 -8.77 13.99
CA SER A 10 -19.26 -9.97 13.32
C SER A 10 -19.65 -11.06 14.31
N GLN A 11 -18.85 -11.28 15.37
CA GLN A 11 -19.18 -12.22 16.44
C GLN A 11 -20.39 -11.76 17.25
N ILE A 12 -20.49 -10.46 17.57
CA ILE A 12 -21.67 -9.87 18.24
C ILE A 12 -22.94 -10.17 17.45
N GLY A 13 -22.98 -9.81 16.15
CA GLY A 13 -24.17 -9.99 15.33
C GLY A 13 -24.58 -11.46 15.18
N GLU A 14 -23.61 -12.38 15.12
CA GLU A 14 -23.92 -13.82 15.10
C GLU A 14 -24.47 -14.34 16.44
N LEU A 15 -23.86 -13.92 17.56
CA LEU A 15 -24.34 -14.28 18.90
C LEU A 15 -25.75 -13.75 19.15
N GLU A 16 -26.05 -12.52 18.73
CA GLU A 16 -27.39 -11.92 18.86
C GLU A 16 -28.45 -12.69 18.07
N ARG A 17 -28.16 -13.07 16.82
CA ARG A 17 -29.05 -13.92 16.01
C ARG A 17 -29.35 -15.27 16.66
N ARG A 18 -28.45 -15.75 17.51
CA ARG A 18 -28.59 -17.02 18.25
C ARG A 18 -29.10 -16.82 19.69
N GLY A 19 -29.60 -15.64 20.03
CA GLY A 19 -30.21 -15.35 21.33
C GLY A 19 -29.22 -15.04 22.45
N VAL A 20 -27.93 -14.89 22.15
CA VAL A 20 -26.89 -14.48 23.11
C VAL A 20 -26.63 -12.99 22.92
N GLY A 21 -27.41 -12.15 23.61
CA GLY A 21 -27.35 -10.69 23.45
C GLY A 21 -26.61 -9.92 24.56
N THR A 22 -26.21 -10.59 25.64
CA THR A 22 -25.61 -9.94 26.82
C THR A 22 -24.29 -10.60 27.20
N THR A 23 -23.40 -9.84 27.85
CA THR A 23 -22.11 -10.37 28.34
C THR A 23 -22.32 -11.51 29.35
N ALA A 24 -23.36 -11.43 30.19
CA ALA A 24 -23.74 -12.50 31.11
C ALA A 24 -24.23 -13.76 30.39
N ALA A 25 -25.06 -13.62 29.35
CA ALA A 25 -25.52 -14.75 28.55
C ALA A 25 -24.34 -15.43 27.82
N LEU A 26 -23.40 -14.64 27.30
CA LEU A 26 -22.19 -15.16 26.67
C LEU A 26 -21.31 -15.90 27.68
N ALA A 27 -21.08 -15.32 28.86
CA ALA A 27 -20.33 -15.96 29.96
C ALA A 27 -20.96 -17.29 30.40
N ALA A 28 -22.29 -17.41 30.38
CA ALA A 28 -23.00 -18.64 30.76
C ALA A 28 -23.06 -19.70 29.64
N MET A 29 -22.59 -19.38 28.43
CA MET A 29 -22.65 -20.29 27.30
C MET A 29 -21.78 -21.53 27.56
N PRO A 30 -22.28 -22.76 27.31
CA PRO A 30 -21.54 -23.99 27.56
C PRO A 30 -20.39 -24.18 26.55
N ILE A 31 -19.27 -24.70 27.05
CA ILE A 31 -18.13 -25.17 26.26
C ILE A 31 -17.98 -26.70 26.41
N PRO A 32 -17.59 -27.45 25.36
CA PRO A 32 -17.33 -26.98 24.00
C PRO A 32 -18.60 -26.48 23.29
N MET A 33 -18.43 -25.59 22.33
CA MET A 33 -19.53 -24.96 21.60
C MET A 33 -20.37 -26.02 20.86
N LYS A 34 -21.70 -25.96 21.02
CA LYS A 34 -22.64 -26.96 20.48
C LYS A 34 -23.05 -26.74 19.02
N TRP A 35 -22.60 -25.65 18.41
CA TRP A 35 -22.97 -25.27 17.06
C TRP A 35 -21.76 -24.77 16.28
N LYS A 36 -21.82 -24.89 14.96
CA LYS A 36 -20.79 -24.39 14.05
C LYS A 36 -21.06 -22.92 13.74
N PRO A 37 -20.09 -22.01 13.94
CA PRO A 37 -20.24 -20.63 13.52
C PRO A 37 -20.40 -20.50 12.01
N ASP A 38 -21.19 -19.51 11.58
CA ASP A 38 -21.38 -19.14 10.19
C ASP A 38 -20.14 -18.40 9.64
N ARG A 39 -19.35 -17.79 10.53
CA ARG A 39 -18.10 -17.06 10.26
C ARG A 39 -17.07 -17.37 11.37
N GLY A 40 -15.84 -17.72 10.98
CA GLY A 40 -14.74 -18.01 11.92
C GLY A 40 -14.79 -19.41 12.57
N ALA A 41 -13.79 -19.70 13.42
CA ALA A 41 -13.66 -20.99 14.11
C ALA A 41 -14.40 -21.02 15.45
N ALA A 42 -14.94 -22.18 15.84
CA ALA A 42 -15.62 -22.36 17.14
C ALA A 42 -14.73 -21.96 18.33
N LYS A 43 -13.44 -22.30 18.28
CA LYS A 43 -12.44 -21.91 19.29
C LYS A 43 -12.37 -20.40 19.52
N SER A 44 -12.56 -19.59 18.47
CA SER A 44 -12.53 -18.12 18.60
C SER A 44 -13.69 -17.61 19.46
N PHE A 45 -14.90 -18.16 19.29
CA PHE A 45 -16.04 -17.83 20.14
C PHE A 45 -15.87 -18.34 21.57
N GLU A 46 -15.25 -19.51 21.77
CA GLU A 46 -14.92 -20.04 23.08
C GLU A 46 -13.94 -19.13 23.84
N LYS A 47 -12.92 -18.58 23.16
CA LYS A 47 -12.01 -17.57 23.74
C LYS A 47 -12.77 -16.33 24.21
N VAL A 48 -13.66 -15.78 23.37
CA VAL A 48 -14.47 -14.60 23.71
C VAL A 48 -15.46 -14.91 24.84
N ARG A 49 -15.98 -16.13 24.90
CA ARG A 49 -16.79 -16.60 26.04
C ARG A 49 -16.01 -16.60 27.34
N GLU A 50 -14.78 -17.13 27.35
CA GLU A 50 -13.93 -17.09 28.55
C GLU A 50 -13.59 -15.66 28.97
N GLN A 51 -13.36 -14.77 28.00
CA GLN A 51 -13.19 -13.33 28.28
C GLN A 51 -14.44 -12.73 28.92
N ALA A 52 -15.63 -13.05 28.40
CA ALA A 52 -16.90 -12.63 29.00
C ALA A 52 -17.08 -13.18 30.43
N ARG A 53 -16.66 -14.44 30.70
CA ARG A 53 -16.73 -15.06 32.02
C ARG A 53 -15.97 -14.24 33.06
N ILE A 54 -14.67 -14.02 32.84
CA ILE A 54 -13.86 -13.32 33.83
C ILE A 54 -14.32 -11.85 34.01
N GLN A 55 -14.83 -11.21 32.96
CA GLN A 55 -15.40 -9.86 33.07
C GLN A 55 -16.67 -9.82 33.93
N VAL A 56 -17.52 -10.83 33.87
CA VAL A 56 -18.69 -10.94 34.75
C VAL A 56 -18.24 -11.19 36.19
N GLU A 57 -17.31 -12.13 36.41
CA GLU A 57 -16.76 -12.41 37.74
C GLU A 57 -16.10 -11.18 38.38
N GLY A 58 -15.35 -10.40 37.60
CA GLY A 58 -14.72 -9.16 38.08
C GLY A 58 -15.74 -8.09 38.46
N ARG A 59 -16.82 -7.94 37.67
CA ARG A 59 -17.93 -7.02 37.99
C ARG A 59 -18.65 -7.46 39.25
N ASP A 60 -18.95 -8.74 39.40
CA ASP A 60 -19.62 -9.30 40.57
C ASP A 60 -18.75 -9.16 41.84
N ALA A 61 -17.43 -9.31 41.70
CA ALA A 61 -16.48 -9.13 42.79
C ALA A 61 -16.13 -7.66 43.09
N GLY A 62 -16.54 -6.72 42.24
CA GLY A 62 -16.20 -5.29 42.36
C GLY A 62 -14.70 -4.98 42.27
N LYS A 63 -13.91 -5.86 41.64
CA LYS A 63 -12.46 -5.70 41.48
C LYS A 63 -11.96 -6.24 40.14
N THR A 64 -10.88 -5.68 39.63
CA THR A 64 -10.22 -6.20 38.45
C THR A 64 -9.54 -7.54 38.79
N LEU A 65 -9.93 -8.59 38.10
CA LEU A 65 -9.38 -9.94 38.18
C LEU A 65 -8.49 -10.23 36.97
N TYR A 66 -7.59 -11.18 37.13
CA TYR A 66 -6.86 -11.78 36.01
C TYR A 66 -6.61 -13.26 36.26
N GLU A 67 -6.36 -14.00 35.19
CA GLU A 67 -5.86 -15.36 35.22
C GLU A 67 -4.72 -15.51 34.20
N THR A 68 -3.75 -16.38 34.48
CA THR A 68 -2.62 -16.64 33.60
C THR A 68 -3.01 -17.62 32.49
N LEU A 69 -2.56 -17.33 31.28
CA LEU A 69 -2.67 -18.25 30.14
C LEU A 69 -1.47 -19.22 30.14
N PRO A 70 -1.61 -20.43 29.57
CA PRO A 70 -0.49 -21.36 29.43
C PRO A 70 0.67 -20.71 28.65
N PRO A 71 1.92 -20.81 29.12
CA PRO A 71 3.07 -20.29 28.40
C PRO A 71 3.20 -20.94 27.02
N VAL A 72 3.47 -20.10 26.02
CA VAL A 72 3.76 -20.53 24.66
C VAL A 72 5.14 -19.98 24.29
N GLU A 73 6.00 -20.84 23.74
CA GLU A 73 7.32 -20.44 23.27
C GLU A 73 7.20 -19.34 22.20
N GLY A 74 8.01 -18.29 22.31
CA GLY A 74 7.95 -17.14 21.39
C GLY A 74 6.79 -16.16 21.59
N PHE A 75 5.86 -16.40 22.53
CA PHE A 75 4.72 -15.51 22.81
C PHE A 75 4.59 -15.18 24.30
N GLY A 76 3.82 -14.13 24.61
CA GLY A 76 3.52 -13.74 25.99
C GLY A 76 4.79 -13.47 26.80
N LEU A 77 4.86 -14.07 27.99
CA LEU A 77 5.99 -13.90 28.91
C LEU A 77 7.34 -14.39 28.35
N SER A 78 7.32 -15.26 27.33
CA SER A 78 8.54 -15.71 26.65
C SER A 78 9.21 -14.62 25.80
N ARG A 79 8.48 -13.53 25.50
CA ARG A 79 9.02 -12.35 24.79
C ARG A 79 9.54 -11.26 25.74
N LEU A 80 9.49 -11.49 27.06
CA LEU A 80 9.94 -10.52 28.04
C LEU A 80 11.44 -10.69 28.31
N PRO A 81 12.30 -9.74 27.87
CA PRO A 81 13.73 -9.84 28.12
C PRO A 81 14.06 -9.58 29.58
N ALA A 82 15.29 -9.91 29.99
CA ALA A 82 15.74 -9.60 31.35
C ALA A 82 15.80 -8.08 31.55
N PRO A 83 15.29 -7.54 32.68
CA PRO A 83 15.39 -6.13 32.99
C PRO A 83 16.83 -5.61 32.98
N SER A 84 17.07 -4.46 32.35
CA SER A 84 18.37 -3.77 32.36
C SER A 84 18.26 -2.42 33.09
N PRO A 85 19.31 -1.97 33.82
CA PRO A 85 19.39 -0.58 34.28
C PRO A 85 19.33 0.44 33.14
N GLY A 86 19.65 0.01 31.91
CA GLY A 86 19.57 0.81 30.69
C GLY A 86 18.16 1.00 30.15
N ASP A 87 17.14 0.30 30.67
CA ASP A 87 15.80 0.29 30.10
C ASP A 87 15.16 1.68 29.97
N ILE A 88 14.40 1.86 28.89
CA ILE A 88 13.65 3.07 28.56
C ILE A 88 12.17 2.70 28.44
N PHE A 89 11.28 3.53 28.98
CA PHE A 89 9.83 3.40 28.84
C PHE A 89 9.32 4.58 28.04
N PHE A 90 8.84 4.32 26.82
CA PHE A 90 8.64 5.33 25.78
C PHE A 90 7.19 5.40 25.32
N ASP A 91 6.70 6.62 25.09
CA ASP A 91 5.35 6.93 24.61
C ASP A 91 5.32 8.22 23.79
N PHE A 92 4.46 8.25 22.76
CA PHE A 92 4.25 9.39 21.87
C PHE A 92 2.91 10.06 22.13
N GLU A 93 2.85 11.38 22.01
CA GLU A 93 1.60 12.06 21.70
C GLU A 93 1.69 12.72 20.32
N GLY A 94 0.69 12.43 19.50
CA GLY A 94 0.63 12.91 18.13
C GLY A 94 -0.76 13.29 17.71
N ASP A 95 -0.79 14.09 16.64
CA ASP A 95 -2.00 14.47 15.96
C ASP A 95 -1.89 14.10 14.48
N PRO A 96 -2.65 13.10 14.00
CA PRO A 96 -2.60 12.70 12.60
C PRO A 96 -3.12 13.78 11.63
N PHE A 97 -3.74 14.85 12.13
CA PHE A 97 -4.43 15.86 11.32
C PHE A 97 -3.61 17.12 11.04
N VAL A 98 -2.42 17.25 11.65
CA VAL A 98 -1.52 18.38 11.39
C VAL A 98 -0.80 18.19 10.06
N ASP A 99 -1.07 19.09 9.11
CA ASP A 99 -0.57 19.05 7.73
C ASP A 99 -0.83 17.72 7.00
N ASN A 100 -0.23 17.55 5.81
CA ASN A 100 -0.24 16.28 5.09
C ASN A 100 0.70 15.27 5.77
N GLY A 101 0.20 14.59 6.81
CA GLY A 101 0.84 13.40 7.39
C GLY A 101 1.02 13.40 8.91
N GLY A 102 0.41 14.32 9.66
CA GLY A 102 0.35 14.32 11.13
C GLY A 102 1.64 14.73 11.83
N LEU A 103 1.57 15.21 13.07
CA LEU A 103 2.68 15.72 13.87
C LEU A 103 2.75 14.98 15.22
N GLU A 104 3.88 14.36 15.52
CA GLU A 104 4.24 13.90 16.87
C GLU A 104 4.71 15.10 17.69
N PHE A 105 3.81 15.66 18.49
CA PHE A 105 4.06 16.89 19.24
C PHE A 105 4.67 16.65 20.62
N LEU A 106 4.75 15.41 21.10
CA LEU A 106 5.45 15.07 22.35
C LEU A 106 6.17 13.72 22.28
N PHE A 107 7.48 13.75 22.55
CA PHE A 107 8.33 12.58 22.73
C PHE A 107 8.55 12.35 24.23
N GLY A 108 7.84 11.38 24.80
CA GLY A 108 7.84 11.07 26.21
C GLY A 108 8.65 9.84 26.56
N TYR A 109 9.60 9.94 27.49
CA TYR A 109 10.28 8.75 27.99
C TYR A 109 10.75 8.84 29.44
N VAL A 110 10.67 7.70 30.13
CA VAL A 110 11.22 7.48 31.47
C VAL A 110 12.40 6.53 31.43
N PHE A 111 13.46 6.84 32.16
CA PHE A 111 14.64 5.99 32.33
C PHE A 111 15.24 6.16 33.73
N ALA A 112 16.01 5.17 34.19
CA ALA A 112 16.77 5.28 35.44
C ALA A 112 18.12 5.99 35.18
N ASP A 113 18.43 7.05 35.92
CA ASP A 113 19.73 7.72 35.81
C ASP A 113 20.83 6.98 36.60
N GLU A 114 22.08 7.49 36.58
CA GLU A 114 23.22 6.85 37.25
C GLU A 114 23.04 6.67 38.77
N ASP A 115 22.17 7.48 39.39
CA ASP A 115 21.76 7.38 40.80
C ASP A 115 20.59 6.41 41.04
N CYS A 116 20.16 5.68 40.00
CA CYS A 116 18.98 4.83 39.97
C CYS A 116 17.64 5.56 40.19
N ALA A 117 17.62 6.89 40.15
CA ALA A 117 16.37 7.66 40.21
C ALA A 117 15.71 7.74 38.83
N ASP A 118 14.38 7.66 38.80
CA ASP A 118 13.61 7.80 37.56
C ASP A 118 13.61 9.25 37.09
N ARG A 119 14.01 9.45 35.83
CA ARG A 119 13.93 10.73 35.12
C ARG A 119 12.95 10.63 33.98
N TYR A 120 12.25 11.73 33.73
CA TYR A 120 11.32 11.89 32.62
C TYR A 120 11.82 12.99 31.69
N VAL A 121 11.76 12.72 30.38
CA VAL A 121 11.92 13.71 29.32
C VAL A 121 10.64 13.77 28.52
N GLY A 122 10.20 14.99 28.21
CA GLY A 122 8.99 15.29 27.45
C GLY A 122 9.27 16.38 26.43
N ASP A 123 9.97 16.00 25.37
CA ASP A 123 10.39 16.91 24.30
C ASP A 123 9.17 17.30 23.45
N TRP A 124 8.83 18.59 23.50
CA TRP A 124 7.65 19.12 22.82
C TRP A 124 8.03 19.62 21.43
N ALA A 125 7.18 19.35 20.45
CA ALA A 125 7.27 19.88 19.10
C ALA A 125 5.99 20.59 18.69
N SER A 126 6.12 21.81 18.21
CA SER A 126 5.01 22.67 17.78
C SER A 126 4.95 22.81 16.25
N ASN A 127 5.99 22.33 15.56
CA ASN A 127 6.15 22.38 14.11
C ASN A 127 7.10 21.24 13.67
N ARG A 128 7.25 21.10 12.34
CA ARG A 128 8.07 20.05 11.72
C ARG A 128 9.56 20.10 12.08
N GLN A 129 10.11 21.30 12.23
CA GLN A 129 11.50 21.46 12.60
C GLN A 129 11.73 20.95 14.03
N GLU A 130 10.88 21.35 14.97
CA GLU A 130 10.95 20.88 16.36
C GLU A 130 10.71 19.37 16.47
N GLU A 131 9.81 18.79 15.64
CA GLU A 131 9.55 17.35 15.59
C GLU A 131 10.79 16.58 15.10
N ARG A 132 11.45 17.08 14.04
CA ARG A 132 12.71 16.51 13.55
C ARG A 132 13.79 16.54 14.62
N GLU A 133 13.97 17.68 15.28
CA GLU A 133 15.00 17.81 16.31
C GLU A 133 14.72 16.92 17.53
N ALA A 134 13.45 16.78 17.95
CA ALA A 134 13.05 15.89 19.03
C ALA A 134 13.30 14.41 18.67
N PHE A 135 12.99 14.03 17.42
CA PHE A 135 13.30 12.71 16.88
C PHE A 135 14.80 12.42 16.89
N GLU A 136 15.62 13.33 16.36
CA GLU A 136 17.08 13.19 16.33
C GLU A 136 17.66 13.08 17.76
N ARG A 137 17.20 13.94 18.68
CA ARG A 137 17.62 13.89 20.09
C ARG A 137 17.27 12.56 20.77
N PHE A 138 16.06 12.05 20.56
CA PHE A 138 15.64 10.77 21.13
C PHE A 138 16.50 9.62 20.62
N VAL A 139 16.71 9.52 19.31
CA VAL A 139 17.54 8.44 18.72
C VAL A 139 18.98 8.54 19.21
N ASP A 140 19.56 9.74 19.22
CA ASP A 140 20.93 9.97 19.72
C ASP A 140 21.07 9.57 21.19
N PHE A 141 20.07 9.90 22.02
CA PHE A 141 20.02 9.47 23.41
C PHE A 141 20.02 7.95 23.56
N VAL A 142 19.18 7.25 22.79
CA VAL A 142 19.13 5.78 22.81
C VAL A 142 20.47 5.18 22.42
N ILE A 143 21.08 5.66 21.34
CA ILE A 143 22.36 5.14 20.82
C ILE A 143 23.49 5.34 21.83
N GLU A 144 23.60 6.52 22.45
CA GLU A 144 24.58 6.76 23.52
C GLU A 144 24.34 5.90 24.75
N ARG A 145 23.08 5.65 25.11
CA ARG A 145 22.72 4.78 26.23
C ARG A 145 23.05 3.32 25.94
N LEU A 146 22.88 2.86 24.70
CA LEU A 146 23.19 1.51 24.23
C LEU A 146 24.69 1.19 24.32
N LYS A 147 25.55 2.19 24.11
CA LYS A 147 27.00 2.05 24.35
C LYS A 147 27.34 1.74 25.82
N LYS A 148 26.55 2.27 26.77
CA LYS A 148 26.73 2.03 28.21
C LYS A 148 26.02 0.77 28.69
N HIS A 149 24.87 0.45 28.11
CA HIS A 149 24.00 -0.67 28.48
C HIS A 149 23.66 -1.51 27.24
N PRO A 150 24.53 -2.45 26.84
CA PRO A 150 24.31 -3.26 25.63
C PRO A 150 23.08 -4.17 25.70
N ASP A 151 22.53 -4.37 26.89
CA ASP A 151 21.34 -5.18 27.17
C ASP A 151 20.08 -4.33 27.41
N LEU A 152 20.09 -3.03 27.04
CA LEU A 152 18.92 -2.17 27.24
C LEU A 152 17.76 -2.53 26.32
N HIS A 153 16.55 -2.34 26.81
CA HIS A 153 15.33 -2.48 26.04
C HIS A 153 14.49 -1.20 26.09
N ILE A 154 13.73 -0.96 25.02
CA ILE A 154 12.74 0.12 24.94
C ILE A 154 11.37 -0.50 25.06
N TYR A 155 10.73 -0.31 26.21
CA TYR A 155 9.39 -0.79 26.47
C TYR A 155 8.35 0.24 26.02
N ARG A 156 7.32 -0.27 25.36
CA ARG A 156 6.16 0.47 24.87
C ARG A 156 4.89 -0.31 25.18
N PHE A 157 3.77 0.39 25.26
CA PHE A 157 2.50 -0.30 25.45
C PHE A 157 1.98 -0.87 24.13
N ALA A 158 1.80 -0.07 23.08
CA ALA A 158 1.17 -0.48 21.81
C ALA A 158 2.21 -0.65 20.68
N PRO A 159 1.86 -1.14 19.47
CA PRO A 159 2.80 -1.23 18.32
C PRO A 159 3.04 0.09 17.57
N TYR A 160 2.52 1.21 18.07
CA TYR A 160 2.50 2.49 17.36
C TYR A 160 3.89 3.09 17.21
N GLU A 161 4.70 3.04 18.26
CA GLU A 161 5.92 3.83 18.42
C GLU A 161 7.02 3.42 17.42
N PRO A 162 7.31 2.12 17.17
CA PRO A 162 8.26 1.74 16.13
C PRO A 162 7.80 2.15 14.73
N ALA A 163 6.49 2.12 14.47
CA ALA A 163 5.95 2.59 13.19
C ALA A 163 6.09 4.11 13.05
N ALA A 164 5.84 4.86 14.12
CA ALA A 164 6.06 6.31 14.16
C ALA A 164 7.55 6.65 13.95
N LEU A 165 8.48 5.97 14.62
CA LEU A 165 9.92 6.17 14.43
C LEU A 165 10.36 5.88 12.99
N LYS A 166 9.88 4.79 12.38
CA LYS A 166 10.14 4.48 10.96
C LYS A 166 9.64 5.58 10.02
N ARG A 167 8.45 6.12 10.31
CA ARG A 167 7.84 7.20 9.53
C ARG A 167 8.61 8.52 9.69
N LEU A 168 9.01 8.89 10.90
CA LEU A 168 9.81 10.08 11.17
C LEU A 168 11.19 9.98 10.53
N MET A 169 11.84 8.82 10.66
CA MET A 169 13.10 8.49 10.01
C MET A 169 13.01 8.66 8.49
N GLY A 170 11.97 8.10 7.86
CA GLY A 170 11.76 8.21 6.40
C GLY A 170 11.40 9.62 5.95
N ARG A 171 10.53 10.32 6.67
CA ARG A 171 10.12 11.70 6.38
C ARG A 171 11.30 12.67 6.44
N TYR A 172 12.10 12.60 7.49
CA TYR A 172 13.20 13.52 7.72
C TYR A 172 14.53 13.05 7.11
N ALA A 173 14.59 11.83 6.59
CA ALA A 173 15.78 11.19 6.03
C ALA A 173 17.02 11.37 6.93
N THR A 174 16.82 11.16 8.23
CA THR A 174 17.84 11.33 9.28
C THR A 174 17.82 10.13 10.20
N ARG A 175 18.98 9.79 10.76
CA ARG A 175 19.20 8.62 11.65
C ARG A 175 18.70 7.28 11.09
N GLU A 176 18.79 7.12 9.77
CA GLU A 176 18.23 5.95 9.07
C GLU A 176 18.90 4.62 9.44
N ASN A 177 20.18 4.65 9.81
CA ASN A 177 20.91 3.43 10.15
C ASN A 177 20.80 3.12 11.63
N GLU A 178 20.83 4.14 12.46
CA GLU A 178 20.58 4.05 13.89
C GLU A 178 19.20 3.42 14.13
N VAL A 179 18.14 3.91 13.49
CA VAL A 179 16.80 3.32 13.63
C VAL A 179 16.74 1.89 13.08
N ASP A 180 17.36 1.60 11.94
CA ASP A 180 17.42 0.24 11.38
C ASP A 180 18.14 -0.74 12.33
N ASP A 181 19.27 -0.32 12.91
CA ASP A 181 20.05 -1.11 13.86
C ASP A 181 19.24 -1.39 15.13
N LEU A 182 18.54 -0.39 15.67
CA LEU A 182 17.68 -0.57 16.85
C LEU A 182 16.54 -1.57 16.56
N LEU A 183 15.95 -1.53 15.36
CA LEU A 183 14.92 -2.48 14.96
C LEU A 183 15.47 -3.90 14.77
N ARG A 184 16.65 -4.06 14.17
CA ARG A 184 17.32 -5.35 13.95
C ARG A 184 17.90 -5.97 15.22
N ALA A 185 18.26 -5.14 16.18
CA ALA A 185 18.64 -5.56 17.52
C ALA A 185 17.45 -6.03 18.36
N GLU A 186 16.22 -5.87 17.87
CA GLU A 186 14.97 -6.31 18.53
C GLU A 186 14.80 -5.75 19.96
N ILE A 187 15.34 -4.55 20.23
CA ILE A 187 15.30 -3.95 21.57
C ILE A 187 13.92 -3.40 21.97
N PHE A 188 13.00 -3.23 21.01
CA PHE A 188 11.66 -2.71 21.26
C PHE A 188 10.72 -3.81 21.77
N VAL A 189 10.22 -3.67 23.00
CA VAL A 189 9.36 -4.67 23.66
C VAL A 189 7.91 -4.21 23.68
N ASP A 190 7.04 -5.01 23.07
CA ASP A 190 5.58 -4.81 23.01
C ASP A 190 4.87 -5.36 24.26
N LEU A 191 4.61 -4.51 25.26
CA LEU A 191 3.93 -4.98 26.47
C LEU A 191 2.46 -5.32 26.23
N TYR A 192 1.76 -4.69 25.29
CA TYR A 192 0.38 -5.06 24.95
C TYR A 192 0.31 -6.50 24.43
N SER A 193 1.18 -6.87 23.49
CA SER A 193 1.25 -8.23 22.96
C SER A 193 1.65 -9.23 24.03
N VAL A 194 2.63 -8.89 24.90
CA VAL A 194 3.01 -9.73 26.04
C VAL A 194 1.81 -9.97 26.95
N VAL A 195 1.09 -8.91 27.38
CA VAL A 195 -0.07 -9.03 28.27
C VAL A 195 -1.16 -9.90 27.67
N ARG A 196 -1.56 -9.66 26.40
CA ARG A 196 -2.66 -10.41 25.78
C ARG A 196 -2.41 -11.92 25.70
N HIS A 197 -1.14 -12.31 25.55
CA HIS A 197 -0.75 -13.71 25.45
C HIS A 197 -0.36 -14.32 26.81
N ALA A 198 -0.09 -13.48 27.82
CA ALA A 198 0.26 -13.91 29.17
C ALA A 198 -0.95 -14.08 30.08
N VAL A 199 -1.93 -13.18 29.98
CA VAL A 199 -3.04 -13.10 30.93
C VAL A 199 -4.37 -12.81 30.26
N ARG A 200 -5.44 -13.30 30.88
CA ARG A 200 -6.81 -12.88 30.61
C ARG A 200 -7.29 -12.03 31.77
N ALA A 201 -7.63 -10.77 31.53
CA ALA A 201 -8.05 -9.81 32.56
C ALA A 201 -9.54 -9.46 32.46
N SER A 202 -10.18 -9.14 33.59
CA SER A 202 -11.60 -8.74 33.68
C SER A 202 -11.85 -7.29 33.24
N VAL A 203 -11.25 -6.88 32.12
CA VAL A 203 -11.30 -5.52 31.58
C VAL A 203 -12.13 -5.47 30.31
N GLU A 204 -12.73 -4.31 30.02
CA GLU A 204 -13.54 -4.09 28.81
C GLU A 204 -12.68 -3.81 27.57
N SER A 205 -11.45 -3.34 27.80
CA SER A 205 -10.41 -3.21 26.79
C SER A 205 -9.05 -3.39 27.47
N TYR A 206 -8.07 -3.90 26.71
CA TYR A 206 -6.68 -4.01 27.16
C TYR A 206 -5.93 -2.68 26.94
N SER A 207 -6.54 -1.54 27.29
CA SER A 207 -5.77 -0.30 27.39
C SER A 207 -5.00 -0.28 28.70
N ILE A 208 -3.84 0.38 28.73
CA ILE A 208 -2.99 0.41 29.92
C ILE A 208 -3.76 0.91 31.15
N LYS A 209 -4.57 1.97 30.96
CA LYS A 209 -5.49 2.56 31.96
C LYS A 209 -6.44 1.57 32.60
N LYS A 210 -6.96 0.60 31.83
CA LYS A 210 -7.88 -0.43 32.36
C LYS A 210 -7.13 -1.55 33.08
N LEU A 211 -5.84 -1.73 32.80
CA LEU A 211 -4.97 -2.72 33.44
C LEU A 211 -4.31 -2.19 34.71
N GLU A 212 -4.14 -0.88 34.88
CA GLU A 212 -3.55 -0.23 36.08
C GLU A 212 -3.99 -0.78 37.43
N PRO A 213 -5.28 -1.14 37.65
CA PRO A 213 -5.70 -1.75 38.90
C PRO A 213 -5.03 -3.11 39.21
N LEU A 214 -4.53 -3.84 38.22
CA LEU A 214 -3.86 -5.14 38.41
C LEU A 214 -2.48 -5.00 39.07
N TYR A 215 -1.81 -3.88 38.85
CA TYR A 215 -0.48 -3.56 39.38
C TYR A 215 -0.48 -2.31 40.27
N ALA A 216 -1.66 -1.94 40.79
CA ALA A 216 -1.88 -0.88 41.77
C ALA A 216 -1.24 0.48 41.42
N PHE A 217 -1.24 0.85 40.14
CA PHE A 217 -0.68 2.13 39.70
C PHE A 217 -1.65 3.28 40.00
N THR A 218 -1.11 4.37 40.55
CA THR A 218 -1.86 5.60 40.81
C THR A 218 -1.31 6.72 39.95
N ARG A 219 -2.15 7.27 39.07
CA ARG A 219 -1.81 8.42 38.22
C ARG A 219 -1.65 9.69 39.04
N SER A 220 -0.69 10.52 38.65
CA SER A 220 -0.47 11.86 39.22
C SER A 220 -1.40 12.91 38.60
N VAL A 221 -1.88 12.69 37.37
CA VAL A 221 -2.79 13.59 36.65
C VAL A 221 -4.18 12.93 36.44
N PRO A 222 -5.29 13.62 36.78
CA PRO A 222 -6.65 13.12 36.49
C PRO A 222 -6.94 13.02 34.99
N LEU A 223 -7.55 11.91 34.55
CA LEU A 223 -7.79 11.63 33.13
C LEU A 223 -8.85 12.54 32.47
N ASP A 224 -9.83 13.01 33.24
CA ASP A 224 -10.96 13.82 32.76
C ASP A 224 -10.55 15.26 32.40
N GLU A 225 -9.51 15.79 33.05
CA GLU A 225 -8.99 17.14 32.79
C GLU A 225 -8.11 17.19 31.51
N VAL A 226 -7.45 16.07 31.17
CA VAL A 226 -6.50 16.01 30.03
C VAL A 226 -7.22 15.88 28.70
N GLY A 227 -8.34 15.16 28.63
CA GLY A 227 -9.04 14.92 27.37
C GLY A 227 -9.47 16.21 26.65
N ALA A 228 -10.02 17.18 27.39
CA ALA A 228 -10.38 18.49 26.84
C ALA A 228 -9.16 19.32 26.43
N THR A 229 -8.06 19.21 27.19
CA THR A 229 -6.80 19.91 26.93
C THR A 229 -6.11 19.36 25.68
N MET A 230 -6.11 18.03 25.50
CA MET A 230 -5.59 17.35 24.32
C MET A 230 -6.35 17.77 23.06
N ALA A 231 -7.68 17.70 23.08
CA ALA A 231 -8.52 18.08 21.94
C ALA A 231 -8.34 19.56 21.53
N ARG A 232 -8.22 20.47 22.51
CA ARG A 232 -7.92 21.89 22.23
C ARG A 232 -6.52 22.09 21.64
N THR A 233 -5.54 21.31 22.10
CA THR A 233 -4.16 21.39 21.61
C THR A 233 -4.06 20.93 20.18
N GLN A 234 -4.65 19.78 19.85
CA GLN A 234 -4.77 19.24 18.50
C GLN A 234 -5.40 20.28 17.56
N ALA A 235 -6.57 20.82 17.91
CA ALA A 235 -7.24 21.85 17.12
C ALA A 235 -6.39 23.11 16.85
N ARG A 236 -5.53 23.53 17.80
CA ARG A 236 -4.61 24.66 17.59
C ARG A 236 -3.47 24.33 16.63
N LEU A 237 -2.90 23.13 16.75
CA LEU A 237 -1.84 22.66 15.86
C LEU A 237 -2.37 22.50 14.43
N GLU A 238 -3.57 21.93 14.27
CA GLU A 238 -4.25 21.78 12.97
C GLU A 238 -4.49 23.13 12.27
N MET A 239 -4.82 24.18 13.03
CA MET A 239 -5.11 25.51 12.49
C MET A 239 -3.87 26.37 12.26
N ALA A 240 -2.67 25.88 12.58
CA ALA A 240 -1.43 26.66 12.61
C ALA A 240 -1.61 28.02 13.34
N ASP A 241 -2.29 27.98 14.50
CA ASP A 241 -2.66 29.19 15.24
C ASP A 241 -1.40 29.97 15.68
N GLY A 242 -1.30 31.24 15.27
CA GLY A 242 -0.16 32.12 15.57
C GLY A 242 0.06 32.40 17.06
N GLY A 243 -0.90 32.05 17.92
CA GLY A 243 -0.76 32.09 19.38
C GLY A 243 -0.01 30.91 20.01
N GLY A 244 0.19 29.81 19.27
CA GLY A 244 0.82 28.58 19.76
C GLY A 244 0.05 27.86 20.89
N VAL A 245 0.60 26.74 21.37
CA VAL A 245 0.03 25.99 22.49
C VAL A 245 0.50 26.61 23.82
N PRO A 246 -0.41 26.98 24.75
CA PRO A 246 -0.04 27.51 26.07
C PRO A 246 0.78 26.51 26.89
N GLU A 247 1.76 26.99 27.66
CA GLU A 247 2.61 26.11 28.49
C GLU A 247 1.82 25.35 29.56
N GLU A 248 0.68 25.86 30.02
CA GLU A 248 -0.20 25.14 30.96
C GLU A 248 -0.82 23.88 30.30
N ASP A 249 -1.27 24.02 29.04
CA ASP A 249 -1.78 22.91 28.24
C ASP A 249 -0.67 21.88 27.96
N LYS A 250 0.55 22.36 27.59
CA LYS A 250 1.72 21.48 27.40
C LYS A 250 2.12 20.76 28.69
N ALA A 251 2.10 21.44 29.84
CA ALA A 251 2.46 20.85 31.13
C ALA A 251 1.47 19.76 31.55
N ALA A 252 0.17 19.97 31.33
CA ALA A 252 -0.85 18.96 31.60
C ALA A 252 -0.65 17.71 30.74
N ILE A 253 -0.41 17.88 29.43
CA ILE A 253 -0.16 16.77 28.51
C ILE A 253 1.16 16.04 28.84
N ARG A 254 2.24 16.76 29.15
CA ARG A 254 3.50 16.16 29.63
C ARG A 254 3.30 15.35 30.92
N GLY A 255 2.49 15.86 31.86
CA GLY A 255 2.17 15.13 33.09
C GLY A 255 1.40 13.84 32.82
N TYR A 256 0.44 13.89 31.89
CA TYR A 256 -0.31 12.73 31.44
C TYR A 256 0.58 11.67 30.76
N ASN A 257 1.40 12.06 29.79
CA ASN A 257 2.31 11.17 29.08
C ASN A 257 3.40 10.60 30.00
N LYS A 258 3.88 11.38 30.99
CA LYS A 258 4.76 10.89 32.05
C LYS A 258 4.12 9.76 32.84
N ASP A 259 2.85 9.88 33.20
CA ASP A 259 2.11 8.80 33.87
C ASP A 259 1.99 7.56 32.97
N ASP A 260 1.79 7.71 31.65
CA ASP A 260 1.75 6.58 30.70
C ASP A 260 3.10 5.84 30.62
N CYS A 261 4.22 6.58 30.58
CA CYS A 261 5.56 5.99 30.64
C CYS A 261 5.81 5.26 31.97
N ALA A 262 5.44 5.87 33.10
CA ALA A 262 5.61 5.28 34.43
C ALA A 262 4.70 4.04 34.65
N SER A 263 3.48 4.08 34.11
CA SER A 263 2.53 2.97 34.11
C SER A 263 3.07 1.80 33.29
N THR A 264 3.70 2.07 32.14
CA THR A 264 4.38 1.07 31.30
C THR A 264 5.51 0.37 32.07
N LYS A 265 6.30 1.12 32.85
CA LYS A 265 7.31 0.55 33.76
C LYS A 265 6.70 -0.33 34.84
N ALA A 266 5.65 0.14 35.49
CA ALA A 266 4.96 -0.62 36.53
C ALA A 266 4.37 -1.93 35.99
N LEU A 267 3.78 -1.89 34.79
CA LEU A 267 3.27 -3.06 34.08
C LEU A 267 4.39 -4.07 33.77
N ARG A 268 5.54 -3.59 33.28
CA ARG A 268 6.71 -4.46 33.02
C ARG A 268 7.15 -5.18 34.29
N ASN A 269 7.23 -4.48 35.41
CA ASN A 269 7.62 -5.06 36.70
C ASN A 269 6.62 -6.11 37.16
N TRP A 270 5.32 -5.83 37.05
CA TRP A 270 4.26 -6.77 37.40
C TRP A 270 4.30 -8.04 36.53
N LEU A 271 4.58 -7.91 35.23
CA LEU A 271 4.73 -9.08 34.35
C LEU A 271 5.93 -9.96 34.74
N GLU A 272 7.02 -9.36 35.24
CA GLU A 272 8.15 -10.12 35.79
C GLU A 272 7.75 -10.90 37.06
N GLU A 273 6.88 -10.33 37.92
CA GLU A 273 6.32 -11.04 39.08
C GLU A 273 5.46 -12.22 38.63
N VAL A 274 4.54 -12.01 37.68
CA VAL A 274 3.69 -13.08 37.11
C VAL A 274 4.55 -14.19 36.50
N ARG A 275 5.62 -13.84 35.79
CA ARG A 275 6.58 -14.80 35.22
C ARG A 275 7.29 -15.60 36.31
N ALA A 276 7.75 -14.94 37.37
CA ALA A 276 8.42 -15.59 38.48
C ALA A 276 7.50 -16.58 39.20
N ASP A 277 6.24 -16.21 39.43
CA ASP A 277 5.24 -17.08 40.07
C ASP A 277 4.94 -18.33 39.24
N LEU A 278 4.81 -18.21 37.92
CA LEU A 278 4.62 -19.35 37.03
C LEU A 278 5.82 -20.30 37.01
N ILE A 279 7.05 -19.75 36.99
CA ILE A 279 8.28 -20.56 37.06
C ILE A 279 8.38 -21.28 38.41
N ALA A 280 8.07 -20.59 39.52
CA ALA A 280 8.00 -21.20 40.84
C ALA A 280 6.93 -22.31 40.91
N GLY A 281 5.84 -22.17 40.15
CA GLY A 281 4.80 -23.18 39.95
C GLY A 281 5.19 -24.34 39.02
N GLY A 282 6.40 -24.35 38.44
CA GLY A 282 6.93 -25.43 37.61
C GLY A 282 6.83 -25.20 36.10
N ALA A 283 6.41 -24.03 35.64
CA ALA A 283 6.42 -23.70 34.21
C ALA A 283 7.84 -23.45 33.70
N GLN A 284 8.12 -23.85 32.45
CA GLN A 284 9.33 -23.49 31.74
C GLN A 284 9.03 -22.31 30.80
N ILE A 285 9.62 -21.14 31.09
CA ILE A 285 9.43 -19.91 30.31
C ILE A 285 10.81 -19.37 29.97
N GLU A 286 11.28 -19.63 28.76
CA GLU A 286 12.55 -19.10 28.27
C GLU A 286 12.46 -17.59 28.00
N ARG A 287 13.60 -16.91 28.03
CA ARG A 287 13.71 -15.51 27.65
C ARG A 287 14.10 -15.42 26.18
N PRO A 288 13.81 -14.30 25.49
CA PRO A 288 14.34 -14.09 24.15
C PRO A 288 15.87 -14.13 24.19
N ALA A 289 16.48 -14.82 23.23
CA ALA A 289 17.92 -14.81 23.06
C ALA A 289 18.35 -13.39 22.63
N PRO A 290 19.47 -12.85 23.15
CA PRO A 290 20.01 -11.60 22.64
C PRO A 290 20.28 -11.73 21.13
N SER A 291 19.79 -10.78 20.35
CA SER A 291 20.12 -10.73 18.92
C SER A 291 21.64 -10.52 18.77
N GLU A 292 22.32 -11.40 18.03
CA GLU A 292 23.73 -11.25 17.66
C GLU A 292 23.97 -10.06 16.70
N ALA A 293 22.94 -9.24 16.41
CA ALA A 293 23.09 -7.96 15.75
C ALA A 293 23.94 -7.04 16.64
N ALA A 294 25.26 -7.20 16.56
CA ALA A 294 26.20 -6.17 16.93
C ALA A 294 25.73 -4.91 16.19
N ILE A 295 25.30 -3.89 16.94
CA ILE A 295 25.02 -2.55 16.40
C ILE A 295 26.26 -2.20 15.57
N VAL A 296 26.15 -2.30 14.24
CA VAL A 296 27.29 -2.08 13.35
C VAL A 296 27.44 -0.59 13.25
N ALA A 297 28.13 0.00 14.22
CA ALA A 297 28.29 1.44 14.34
C ALA A 297 29.03 2.09 13.14
N GLU A 298 29.62 1.30 12.24
CA GLU A 298 30.24 1.84 11.02
C GLU A 298 29.32 1.68 9.81
N LEU A 299 28.92 2.83 9.26
CA LEU A 299 28.36 2.94 7.92
C LEU A 299 29.22 2.16 6.93
N ASP A 300 28.58 1.38 6.06
CA ASP A 300 29.29 0.75 4.96
C ASP A 300 29.85 1.80 3.98
N ASP A 301 30.80 1.39 3.14
CA ASP A 301 31.46 2.32 2.20
C ASP A 301 30.47 2.99 1.23
N ARG A 302 29.32 2.36 0.95
CA ARG A 302 28.28 2.92 0.09
C ARG A 302 27.52 4.03 0.81
N GLN A 303 27.10 3.80 2.04
CA GLN A 303 26.39 4.78 2.86
C GLN A 303 27.26 6.02 3.11
N LYS A 304 28.57 5.84 3.35
CA LYS A 304 29.53 6.95 3.46
C LYS A 304 29.56 7.80 2.19
N LYS A 305 29.56 7.17 1.01
CA LYS A 305 29.51 7.87 -0.29
C LYS A 305 28.20 8.62 -0.49
N ILE A 306 27.06 7.99 -0.17
CA ILE A 306 25.74 8.64 -0.26
C ILE A 306 25.71 9.85 0.67
N ALA A 307 26.09 9.72 1.93
CA ALA A 307 26.09 10.82 2.90
C ALA A 307 26.97 11.99 2.44
N ALA A 308 28.17 11.71 1.93
CA ALA A 308 29.06 12.74 1.39
C ALA A 308 28.44 13.46 0.19
N LEU A 309 27.75 12.73 -0.70
CA LEU A 309 27.11 13.30 -1.87
C LEU A 309 25.84 14.09 -1.52
N VAL A 310 25.04 13.62 -0.56
CA VAL A 310 23.89 14.34 -0.01
C VAL A 310 24.30 15.71 0.50
N VAL A 311 25.35 15.78 1.33
CA VAL A 311 25.86 17.05 1.87
C VAL A 311 26.22 18.04 0.75
N ARG A 312 26.90 17.56 -0.29
CA ARG A 312 27.26 18.39 -1.45
C ARG A 312 26.02 18.85 -2.21
N LEU A 313 25.04 17.97 -2.41
CA LEU A 313 23.81 18.30 -3.13
C LEU A 313 22.90 19.23 -2.32
N THR A 314 22.91 19.19 -1.00
CA THR A 314 22.06 20.04 -0.15
C THR A 314 22.77 21.30 0.37
N GLU A 315 24.04 21.52 0.02
CA GLU A 315 24.77 22.74 0.38
C GLU A 315 24.03 23.99 -0.14
N GLY A 316 23.62 24.86 0.79
CA GLY A 316 22.89 26.10 0.51
C GLY A 316 21.42 25.90 0.13
N VAL A 317 20.82 24.74 0.39
CA VAL A 317 19.40 24.48 0.17
C VAL A 317 18.61 24.70 1.48
N PRO A 318 17.64 25.64 1.52
CA PRO A 318 16.78 25.83 2.68
C PRO A 318 15.95 24.59 3.05
N ASP A 319 15.65 24.40 4.33
CA ASP A 319 14.75 23.33 4.78
C ASP A 319 13.30 23.59 4.38
N ASP A 320 12.84 24.84 4.34
CA ASP A 320 11.49 25.19 3.86
C ASP A 320 11.41 25.12 2.33
N VAL A 321 10.51 24.28 1.83
CA VAL A 321 10.23 24.12 0.39
C VAL A 321 9.84 25.46 -0.26
N ALA A 322 9.12 26.33 0.46
CA ALA A 322 8.67 27.62 -0.05
C ALA A 322 9.84 28.61 -0.29
N GLU A 323 10.98 28.40 0.36
CA GLU A 323 12.19 29.22 0.21
C GLU A 323 13.14 28.70 -0.87
N ARG A 324 12.90 27.50 -1.40
CA ARG A 324 13.77 26.87 -2.41
C ARG A 324 13.49 27.41 -3.80
N SER A 325 14.55 27.72 -4.55
CA SER A 325 14.47 27.83 -6.00
C SER A 325 14.21 26.47 -6.66
N ALA A 326 13.78 26.46 -7.92
CA ALA A 326 13.54 25.21 -8.66
C ALA A 326 14.80 24.31 -8.74
N GLU A 327 15.99 24.91 -8.86
CA GLU A 327 17.26 24.18 -8.83
C GLU A 327 17.58 23.63 -7.44
N GLN A 328 17.38 24.42 -6.38
CA GLN A 328 17.56 23.94 -5.01
C GLN A 328 16.60 22.77 -4.70
N GLN A 329 15.35 22.86 -5.15
CA GLN A 329 14.38 21.77 -5.01
C GLN A 329 14.80 20.53 -5.78
N GLY A 330 15.26 20.67 -7.03
CA GLY A 330 15.77 19.54 -7.81
C GLY A 330 16.98 18.86 -7.16
N ARG A 331 17.92 19.64 -6.60
CA ARG A 331 19.08 19.12 -5.87
C ARG A 331 18.67 18.38 -4.60
N TRP A 332 17.72 18.94 -3.85
CA TRP A 332 17.16 18.33 -2.65
C TRP A 332 16.48 17.00 -2.95
N LEU A 333 15.62 16.96 -3.98
CA LEU A 333 14.96 15.73 -4.44
C LEU A 333 15.99 14.66 -4.81
N LEU A 334 16.98 15.01 -5.62
CA LEU A 334 18.03 14.07 -6.03
C LEU A 334 18.81 13.54 -4.83
N ALA A 335 19.22 14.42 -3.90
CA ALA A 335 19.93 14.03 -2.68
C ALA A 335 19.15 12.97 -1.89
N HIS A 336 17.85 13.19 -1.68
CA HIS A 336 17.01 12.26 -0.93
C HIS A 336 16.56 11.03 -1.74
N MET A 337 16.77 11.01 -3.06
CA MET A 337 16.58 9.84 -3.91
C MET A 337 17.77 8.89 -3.94
N LEU A 338 18.98 9.33 -3.57
CA LEU A 338 20.19 8.49 -3.63
C LEU A 338 20.07 7.20 -2.80
N ASP A 339 19.37 7.25 -1.67
CA ASP A 339 19.08 6.07 -0.82
C ASP A 339 17.62 5.59 -0.91
N TRP A 340 16.89 6.00 -1.95
CA TRP A 340 15.49 5.59 -2.15
C TRP A 340 15.34 4.06 -2.15
N HIS A 341 16.16 3.37 -2.96
CA HIS A 341 16.15 1.91 -3.05
C HIS A 341 16.62 1.23 -1.75
N GLY A 342 17.47 1.91 -0.96
CA GLY A 342 17.90 1.44 0.36
C GLY A 342 16.76 1.45 1.37
N ARG A 343 15.97 2.53 1.41
CA ARG A 343 14.77 2.64 2.26
C ARG A 343 13.69 1.62 1.89
N GLU A 344 13.42 1.43 0.59
CA GLU A 344 12.51 0.37 0.12
C GLU A 344 12.99 -1.01 0.60
N LYS A 345 14.28 -1.30 0.44
CA LYS A 345 14.89 -2.57 0.90
C LYS A 345 14.73 -2.76 2.40
N LYS A 346 15.00 -1.74 3.22
CA LYS A 346 14.82 -1.81 4.69
C LYS A 346 13.37 -2.15 5.03
N SER A 347 12.39 -1.51 4.40
CA SER A 347 10.97 -1.79 4.63
C SER A 347 10.58 -3.24 4.32
N VAL A 348 11.05 -3.79 3.18
CA VAL A 348 10.86 -5.20 2.81
C VAL A 348 11.38 -6.15 3.90
N TRP A 349 12.55 -5.84 4.48
CA TRP A 349 13.14 -6.66 5.55
C TRP A 349 12.43 -6.46 6.89
N TRP A 350 12.01 -5.25 7.23
CA TRP A 350 11.21 -5.00 8.43
C TRP A 350 9.90 -5.77 8.39
N GLU A 351 9.27 -5.82 7.22
CA GLU A 351 8.05 -6.60 7.03
C GLU A 351 8.32 -8.10 7.16
N TYR A 352 9.43 -8.60 6.62
CA TYR A 352 9.87 -9.98 6.84
C TYR A 352 9.98 -10.32 8.33
N PHE A 353 10.68 -9.49 9.12
CA PHE A 353 10.84 -9.74 10.55
C PHE A 353 9.52 -9.63 11.32
N ARG A 354 8.64 -8.69 10.93
CA ARG A 354 7.29 -8.59 11.49
C ARG A 354 6.50 -9.87 11.23
N LEU A 355 6.38 -10.30 9.98
CA LEU A 355 5.63 -11.50 9.57
C LEU A 355 6.21 -12.78 10.17
N ARG A 356 7.54 -12.87 10.30
CA ARG A 356 8.25 -13.97 10.95
C ARG A 356 7.77 -14.22 12.38
N ASP A 357 7.48 -13.15 13.12
CA ASP A 357 7.15 -13.16 14.55
C ASP A 357 5.65 -13.30 14.82
N LEU A 358 4.82 -13.36 13.77
CA LEU A 358 3.38 -13.54 13.89
C LEU A 358 3.01 -15.01 14.12
N SER A 359 1.96 -15.21 14.90
CA SER A 359 1.34 -16.53 15.04
C SER A 359 0.58 -16.91 13.76
N ALA A 360 0.23 -18.20 13.63
CA ALA A 360 -0.66 -18.64 12.54
C ALA A 360 -2.02 -17.90 12.55
N GLU A 361 -2.54 -17.57 13.74
CA GLU A 361 -3.80 -16.83 13.90
C GLU A 361 -3.66 -15.38 13.43
N ASP A 362 -2.52 -14.74 13.70
CA ASP A 362 -2.26 -13.37 13.24
C ASP A 362 -1.99 -13.33 11.72
N LEU A 363 -1.25 -14.30 11.17
CA LEU A 363 -0.97 -14.41 9.73
C LEU A 363 -2.24 -14.60 8.88
N LEU A 364 -3.32 -15.14 9.44
CA LEU A 364 -4.63 -15.23 8.76
C LEU A 364 -5.17 -13.85 8.34
N HIS A 365 -4.74 -12.80 9.04
CA HIS A 365 -5.15 -11.42 8.80
C HIS A 365 -4.15 -10.62 7.96
N GLU A 366 -3.04 -11.25 7.55
CA GLU A 366 -1.97 -10.63 6.76
C GLU A 366 -2.05 -11.03 5.29
N ARG A 367 -1.85 -10.08 4.39
CA ARG A 367 -2.00 -10.30 2.94
C ARG A 367 -0.89 -11.17 2.36
N ASP A 368 0.31 -11.01 2.87
CA ASP A 368 1.45 -11.84 2.53
C ASP A 368 1.47 -13.13 3.35
N GLY A 369 0.51 -13.33 4.27
CA GLY A 369 0.35 -14.55 5.05
C GLY A 369 -0.65 -15.53 4.41
N LEU A 370 -0.44 -16.82 4.67
CA LEU A 370 -1.42 -17.88 4.49
C LEU A 370 -1.44 -18.73 5.75
N ALA A 371 -2.59 -18.79 6.40
CA ALA A 371 -2.84 -19.65 7.56
C ALA A 371 -3.86 -20.75 7.25
N ASP A 372 -4.02 -21.69 8.19
CA ASP A 372 -4.88 -22.88 8.11
C ASP A 372 -4.57 -23.75 6.87
N LEU A 373 -3.28 -23.92 6.56
CA LEU A 373 -2.83 -24.78 5.46
C LEU A 373 -2.99 -26.26 5.81
N GLU A 374 -3.82 -26.96 5.05
CA GLU A 374 -4.01 -28.41 5.18
C GLU A 374 -3.37 -29.11 3.98
N PHE A 375 -2.34 -29.93 4.23
CA PHE A 375 -1.71 -30.73 3.17
C PHE A 375 -2.69 -31.76 2.61
N LEU A 376 -2.80 -31.83 1.28
CA LEU A 376 -3.67 -32.77 0.57
C LEU A 376 -2.87 -33.94 -0.02
N GLU A 377 -2.03 -33.65 -1.02
CA GLU A 377 -1.33 -34.68 -1.78
C GLU A 377 -0.07 -34.12 -2.49
N PRO A 378 0.90 -34.98 -2.85
CA PRO A 378 1.93 -34.62 -3.81
C PRO A 378 1.33 -34.52 -5.23
N CYS A 379 1.56 -33.41 -5.92
CA CYS A 379 0.98 -33.12 -7.24
C CYS A 379 2.01 -32.97 -8.37
N GLY A 380 3.30 -33.26 -8.12
CA GLY A 380 4.32 -33.32 -9.16
C GLY A 380 5.73 -33.06 -8.66
N GLY A 381 6.60 -32.60 -9.56
CA GLY A 381 7.99 -32.23 -9.25
C GLY A 381 8.99 -33.38 -9.35
N THR A 382 10.16 -33.20 -8.73
CA THR A 382 11.24 -34.20 -8.67
C THR A 382 11.45 -34.67 -7.23
N ALA A 383 12.13 -35.78 -7.01
CA ALA A 383 12.44 -36.25 -5.65
C ALA A 383 13.19 -35.23 -4.78
N LYS A 384 13.93 -34.29 -5.38
CA LYS A 384 14.67 -33.22 -4.69
C LYS A 384 13.90 -31.90 -4.57
N ALA A 385 12.80 -31.75 -5.32
CA ALA A 385 11.94 -30.58 -5.32
C ALA A 385 10.51 -31.03 -5.67
N PRO A 386 9.84 -31.74 -4.75
CA PRO A 386 8.47 -32.19 -4.98
C PRO A 386 7.54 -30.98 -4.99
N VAL A 387 6.42 -31.10 -5.69
CA VAL A 387 5.34 -30.11 -5.64
C VAL A 387 4.22 -30.71 -4.82
N HIS A 388 3.83 -30.02 -3.74
CA HIS A 388 2.81 -30.46 -2.80
C HIS A 388 1.60 -29.52 -2.88
N ARG A 389 0.40 -30.11 -2.88
CA ARG A 389 -0.86 -29.39 -2.87
C ARG A 389 -1.39 -29.24 -1.46
N TYR A 390 -1.86 -28.04 -1.14
CA TYR A 390 -2.49 -27.69 0.13
C TYR A 390 -3.88 -27.10 -0.11
N ARG A 391 -4.79 -27.28 0.85
CA ARG A 391 -6.07 -26.58 0.93
C ARG A 391 -5.89 -25.27 1.70
N LEU A 392 -6.58 -24.23 1.23
CA LEU A 392 -6.56 -22.88 1.80
C LEU A 392 -7.88 -22.58 2.54
N ALA A 393 -7.78 -21.94 3.71
CA ALA A 393 -8.91 -21.23 4.30
C ALA A 393 -9.22 -19.94 3.52
N LEU A 394 -10.46 -19.45 3.65
CA LEU A 394 -10.91 -18.24 2.97
C LEU A 394 -10.33 -17.01 3.69
N GLN A 395 -9.31 -16.41 3.08
CA GLN A 395 -8.53 -15.29 3.63
C GLN A 395 -8.14 -14.31 2.52
N ASP A 396 -7.93 -13.03 2.86
CA ASP A 396 -7.43 -12.02 1.91
C ASP A 396 -5.93 -12.24 1.72
N THR A 397 -5.47 -12.49 0.50
CA THR A 397 -4.04 -12.74 0.23
C THR A 397 -3.61 -12.09 -1.08
N ASP A 398 -2.41 -11.51 -1.07
CA ASP A 398 -1.76 -10.95 -2.25
C ASP A 398 -0.81 -11.96 -2.91
N ILE A 399 -0.62 -13.16 -2.32
CA ILE A 399 0.26 -14.22 -2.85
C ILE A 399 -0.20 -14.71 -4.23
N ARG A 400 0.75 -14.79 -5.17
CA ARG A 400 0.61 -15.22 -6.56
C ARG A 400 1.54 -16.38 -6.89
N ALA A 401 1.38 -16.89 -8.11
CA ALA A 401 2.37 -17.81 -8.68
C ALA A 401 3.75 -17.15 -8.71
N ASP A 402 4.79 -17.96 -8.55
CA ASP A 402 6.20 -17.60 -8.44
C ASP A 402 6.66 -16.92 -7.14
N ASP A 403 5.75 -16.60 -6.23
CA ASP A 403 6.13 -16.06 -4.92
C ASP A 403 6.96 -17.05 -4.10
N GLU A 404 8.01 -16.53 -3.46
CA GLU A 404 8.82 -17.30 -2.52
C GLU A 404 8.18 -17.29 -1.14
N LEU A 405 8.05 -18.48 -0.55
CA LEU A 405 7.39 -18.70 0.73
C LEU A 405 8.39 -19.00 1.84
N ARG A 406 8.08 -18.51 3.03
CA ARG A 406 8.74 -18.74 4.30
C ARG A 406 7.79 -19.42 5.29
N SER A 407 8.29 -20.29 6.16
CA SER A 407 7.50 -20.82 7.28
C SER A 407 7.48 -19.80 8.43
N ILE A 408 6.60 -20.01 9.42
CA ILE A 408 6.70 -19.34 10.73
C ILE A 408 8.15 -19.51 11.25
N GLY A 409 8.73 -18.44 11.79
CA GLY A 409 10.15 -18.40 12.15
C GLY A 409 11.12 -18.02 11.01
N GLY A 410 10.63 -17.90 9.77
CA GLY A 410 11.34 -17.23 8.66
C GLY A 410 12.18 -18.14 7.75
N GLU A 411 12.22 -19.45 8.04
CA GLU A 411 12.96 -20.41 7.21
C GLU A 411 12.39 -20.52 5.78
N LYS A 412 13.27 -20.76 4.80
CA LYS A 412 12.88 -20.90 3.40
C LYS A 412 12.04 -22.15 3.18
N PHE A 413 10.79 -21.98 2.78
CA PHE A 413 9.82 -23.07 2.66
C PHE A 413 9.72 -23.64 1.24
N GLY A 414 9.56 -22.78 0.23
CA GLY A 414 9.33 -23.20 -1.16
C GLY A 414 8.92 -22.03 -2.05
N ARG A 415 8.41 -22.34 -3.25
CA ARG A 415 7.86 -21.36 -4.20
C ARG A 415 6.47 -21.79 -4.65
N VAL A 416 5.56 -20.83 -4.83
CA VAL A 416 4.23 -21.08 -5.40
C VAL A 416 4.35 -21.44 -6.87
N VAL A 417 3.85 -22.60 -7.27
CA VAL A 417 3.74 -23.02 -8.68
C VAL A 417 2.42 -22.54 -9.26
N ALA A 418 1.36 -22.76 -8.51
CA ALA A 418 0.01 -22.37 -8.88
C ALA A 418 -0.77 -22.10 -7.60
N ILE A 419 -1.63 -21.09 -7.66
CA ILE A 419 -2.62 -20.82 -6.63
C ILE A 419 -3.98 -20.73 -7.31
N SER A 420 -4.91 -21.57 -6.88
CA SER A 420 -6.29 -21.56 -7.36
C SER A 420 -7.18 -21.20 -6.21
N LEU A 421 -7.56 -19.93 -6.17
CA LEU A 421 -8.43 -19.40 -5.13
C LEU A 421 -9.86 -19.96 -5.28
N ASP A 422 -10.30 -20.17 -6.52
CA ASP A 422 -11.57 -20.84 -6.87
C ASP A 422 -11.67 -22.24 -6.26
N ASN A 423 -10.61 -23.04 -6.41
CA ASN A 423 -10.56 -24.40 -5.86
C ASN A 423 -10.05 -24.43 -4.41
N ARG A 424 -9.73 -23.27 -3.81
CA ARG A 424 -9.08 -23.13 -2.50
C ARG A 424 -7.85 -24.02 -2.35
N THR A 425 -7.00 -24.04 -3.37
CA THR A 425 -5.77 -24.85 -3.40
C THR A 425 -4.55 -24.01 -3.72
N ILE A 426 -3.41 -24.42 -3.16
CA ILE A 426 -2.09 -23.89 -3.52
C ILE A 426 -1.13 -25.06 -3.75
N ASP A 427 -0.41 -25.00 -4.87
CA ASP A 427 0.63 -25.93 -5.24
C ASP A 427 1.98 -25.28 -4.97
N ILE A 428 2.73 -25.87 -4.03
CA ILE A 428 4.00 -25.32 -3.56
C ILE A 428 5.12 -26.26 -3.97
N LYS A 429 6.05 -25.75 -4.79
CA LYS A 429 7.32 -26.42 -5.09
C LYS A 429 8.22 -26.33 -3.86
N LYS A 430 8.44 -27.48 -3.25
CA LYS A 430 9.24 -27.66 -2.05
C LYS A 430 10.73 -27.64 -2.36
N ARG A 431 11.52 -27.40 -1.31
CA ARG A 431 12.97 -27.61 -1.33
C ARG A 431 13.27 -29.01 -0.80
N GLY A 432 14.49 -29.51 -1.03
CA GLY A 432 14.88 -30.85 -0.60
C GLY A 432 14.85 -31.04 0.92
N ASP A 433 15.19 -29.99 1.67
CA ASP A 433 15.16 -29.93 3.14
C ASP A 433 13.75 -29.73 3.72
N THR A 434 12.83 -29.11 2.98
CA THR A 434 11.46 -28.86 3.43
C THR A 434 10.43 -29.85 2.88
N ALA A 435 10.87 -30.88 2.16
CA ALA A 435 9.99 -31.84 1.49
C ALA A 435 9.00 -32.51 2.45
N GLY A 436 9.43 -32.87 3.67
CA GLY A 436 8.55 -33.48 4.70
C GLY A 436 7.84 -32.48 5.62
N LEU A 437 8.06 -31.16 5.44
CA LEU A 437 7.52 -30.13 6.33
C LEU A 437 6.18 -29.59 5.82
N HIS A 438 5.16 -29.60 6.68
CA HIS A 438 3.80 -29.11 6.39
C HIS A 438 3.32 -28.18 7.52
N PRO A 439 3.77 -26.91 7.54
CA PRO A 439 3.37 -25.95 8.54
C PRO A 439 1.90 -25.53 8.34
N GLU A 440 1.25 -25.15 9.44
CA GLU A 440 -0.11 -24.63 9.43
C GLU A 440 -0.19 -23.23 8.79
N ALA A 441 0.90 -22.47 8.78
CA ALA A 441 0.98 -21.18 8.10
C ALA A 441 2.35 -20.94 7.43
N VAL A 442 2.32 -20.10 6.39
CA VAL A 442 3.48 -19.59 5.65
C VAL A 442 3.25 -18.13 5.31
N PHE A 443 4.31 -17.42 4.91
CA PHE A 443 4.17 -16.08 4.36
C PHE A 443 5.08 -15.87 3.15
N ALA A 444 4.67 -15.01 2.22
CA ALA A 444 5.46 -14.62 1.07
C ALA A 444 6.53 -13.61 1.48
N HIS A 445 7.71 -13.78 0.92
CA HIS A 445 8.77 -12.80 1.01
C HIS A 445 9.70 -12.94 -0.18
N SER A 446 9.69 -11.94 -1.05
CA SER A 446 10.60 -11.82 -2.18
C SER A 446 11.31 -10.48 -2.15
N PHE A 447 12.54 -10.46 -2.67
CA PHE A 447 13.35 -9.27 -2.78
C PHE A 447 14.05 -9.29 -4.12
N VAL A 448 13.91 -8.21 -4.89
CA VAL A 448 14.61 -8.00 -6.16
C VAL A 448 15.75 -7.03 -5.90
N ASP A 449 16.97 -7.39 -6.33
CA ASP A 449 18.13 -6.54 -6.16
C ASP A 449 18.01 -5.25 -7.00
N THR A 450 18.00 -4.10 -6.33
CA THR A 450 17.86 -2.76 -6.92
C THR A 450 19.19 -2.02 -7.07
N GLN A 451 20.32 -2.68 -6.80
CA GLN A 451 21.66 -2.08 -6.79
C GLN A 451 21.98 -1.31 -8.08
N VAL A 452 21.64 -1.86 -9.25
CA VAL A 452 21.91 -1.21 -10.54
C VAL A 452 21.16 0.11 -10.73
N LEU A 453 19.93 0.22 -10.21
CA LEU A 453 19.13 1.44 -10.25
C LEU A 453 19.73 2.50 -9.33
N ALA A 454 20.09 2.09 -8.11
CA ALA A 454 20.69 2.96 -7.13
C ALA A 454 22.08 3.45 -7.58
N ASP A 455 22.88 2.62 -8.25
CA ASP A 455 24.16 3.02 -8.85
C ASP A 455 23.99 4.02 -10.00
N SER A 456 22.87 3.96 -10.73
CA SER A 456 22.54 4.98 -11.74
C SER A 456 22.25 6.33 -11.10
N LEU A 457 21.47 6.37 -10.03
CA LEU A 457 21.20 7.60 -9.28
C LEU A 457 22.49 8.22 -8.72
N MET A 458 23.43 7.39 -8.25
CA MET A 458 24.75 7.87 -7.82
C MET A 458 25.50 8.59 -8.95
N ARG A 459 25.51 8.06 -10.18
CA ARG A 459 26.15 8.73 -11.33
C ARG A 459 25.51 10.08 -11.63
N ILE A 460 24.18 10.15 -11.62
CA ILE A 460 23.44 11.41 -11.81
C ILE A 460 23.77 12.40 -10.68
N GLY A 461 23.78 11.92 -9.43
CA GLY A 461 24.13 12.71 -8.26
C GLY A 461 25.55 13.28 -8.31
N GLU A 462 26.53 12.46 -8.68
CA GLU A 462 27.94 12.88 -8.84
C GLU A 462 28.04 13.97 -9.90
N TYR A 463 27.42 13.79 -11.06
CA TYR A 463 27.40 14.79 -12.13
C TYR A 463 26.78 16.12 -11.65
N VAL A 464 25.59 16.07 -11.04
CA VAL A 464 24.88 17.27 -10.57
C VAL A 464 25.63 17.99 -9.45
N ALA A 465 26.33 17.25 -8.58
CA ALA A 465 27.14 17.85 -7.53
C ALA A 465 28.39 18.55 -8.06
N ASP A 466 28.88 18.19 -9.25
CA ASP A 466 30.03 18.82 -9.92
C ASP A 466 29.61 19.95 -10.87
N HIS A 467 28.47 19.82 -11.55
CA HIS A 467 28.09 20.69 -12.68
C HIS A 467 26.78 21.46 -12.47
N GLY A 468 25.99 21.14 -11.45
CA GLY A 468 24.66 21.70 -11.21
C GLY A 468 23.56 21.07 -12.08
N LEU A 469 22.34 21.60 -11.96
CA LEU A 469 21.19 21.11 -12.73
C LEU A 469 20.99 21.81 -14.07
N GLN A 470 21.52 23.03 -14.22
CA GLN A 470 21.32 23.85 -15.41
C GLN A 470 22.44 23.68 -16.45
N GLY A 471 22.19 24.11 -17.68
CA GLY A 471 23.17 24.11 -18.77
C GLY A 471 23.32 22.77 -19.51
N ASP A 472 24.16 22.76 -20.53
CA ASP A 472 24.42 21.58 -21.37
C ASP A 472 25.25 20.51 -20.62
N GLY A 473 25.30 19.30 -21.17
CA GLY A 473 26.08 18.16 -20.66
C GLY A 473 25.22 16.99 -20.20
N ASP A 474 25.85 16.01 -19.55
CA ASP A 474 25.30 14.68 -19.33
C ASP A 474 24.01 14.67 -18.50
N HIS A 475 23.27 13.57 -18.60
CA HIS A 475 22.02 13.32 -17.87
C HIS A 475 20.96 14.43 -18.02
N ARG A 476 20.95 15.12 -19.16
CA ARG A 476 20.08 16.29 -19.41
C ARG A 476 18.60 16.02 -19.16
N ALA A 477 18.08 14.88 -19.64
CA ALA A 477 16.70 14.47 -19.39
C ALA A 477 16.39 14.27 -17.88
N ALA A 478 17.35 13.72 -17.12
CA ALA A 478 17.21 13.57 -15.66
C ALA A 478 17.13 14.92 -14.96
N ARG A 479 18.00 15.86 -15.36
CA ARG A 479 18.06 17.22 -14.80
C ARG A 479 16.80 18.02 -15.12
N ASP A 480 16.32 17.95 -16.35
CA ASP A 480 15.05 18.54 -16.77
C ASP A 480 13.87 17.97 -15.97
N LEU A 481 13.84 16.65 -15.76
CA LEU A 481 12.80 15.97 -14.98
C LEU A 481 12.79 16.44 -13.53
N LEU A 482 13.95 16.50 -12.87
CA LEU A 482 14.07 16.98 -11.48
C LEU A 482 13.52 18.39 -11.30
N MET A 483 13.78 19.27 -12.26
CA MET A 483 13.29 20.66 -12.25
C MET A 483 11.88 20.82 -12.82
N ALA A 484 11.25 19.75 -13.33
CA ALA A 484 9.96 19.76 -14.02
C ALA A 484 9.90 20.83 -15.14
N LEU A 485 10.98 20.92 -15.94
CA LEU A 485 11.06 21.91 -17.03
C LEU A 485 10.07 21.59 -18.16
N VAL A 486 9.67 22.65 -18.85
CA VAL A 486 8.87 22.56 -20.08
C VAL A 486 9.65 21.76 -21.14
N PRO A 487 9.01 20.80 -21.84
CA PRO A 487 9.66 20.03 -22.90
C PRO A 487 10.30 20.94 -23.96
N ARG A 488 11.60 20.77 -24.20
CA ARG A 488 12.30 21.49 -25.27
C ARG A 488 12.04 20.84 -26.62
N LEU A 489 11.65 21.66 -27.58
CA LEU A 489 11.43 21.25 -28.97
C LEU A 489 12.38 22.00 -29.89
N SER A 490 12.92 21.28 -30.86
CA SER A 490 13.71 21.85 -31.95
C SER A 490 12.87 22.75 -32.87
N ASN A 491 11.54 22.55 -32.91
CA ASN A 491 10.61 23.35 -33.69
C ASN A 491 9.21 23.41 -33.05
N GLY A 492 8.52 24.54 -33.22
CA GLY A 492 7.12 24.72 -32.82
C GLY A 492 6.88 24.73 -31.31
N GLY A 493 5.60 24.62 -30.93
CA GLY A 493 5.16 24.50 -29.54
C GLY A 493 4.46 23.17 -29.28
N LEU A 494 4.13 22.92 -28.01
CA LEU A 494 3.37 21.76 -27.58
C LEU A 494 1.92 21.77 -28.09
N GLN A 495 1.40 22.94 -28.43
CA GLN A 495 0.04 23.09 -28.96
C GLN A 495 0.06 23.88 -30.26
N VAL A 496 -0.67 23.37 -31.25
CA VAL A 496 -0.95 24.03 -32.52
C VAL A 496 -2.46 24.00 -32.74
N ASP A 497 -3.05 25.16 -33.02
CA ASP A 497 -4.51 25.28 -33.17
C ASP A 497 -5.04 24.37 -34.29
N GLY A 498 -6.05 23.57 -33.94
CA GLY A 498 -6.70 22.64 -34.88
C GLY A 498 -5.92 21.36 -35.19
N GLU A 499 -4.75 21.16 -34.57
CA GLU A 499 -3.98 19.92 -34.73
C GLU A 499 -4.64 18.77 -33.93
N PRO A 500 -4.90 17.60 -34.55
CA PRO A 500 -5.37 16.43 -33.81
C PRO A 500 -4.35 16.01 -32.76
N VAL A 501 -4.80 15.66 -31.55
CA VAL A 501 -3.92 15.41 -30.40
C VAL A 501 -2.89 14.29 -30.64
N VAL A 502 -3.26 13.23 -31.38
CA VAL A 502 -2.31 12.16 -31.73
C VAL A 502 -1.27 12.63 -32.75
N ALA A 503 -1.63 13.55 -33.65
CA ALA A 503 -0.68 14.18 -34.57
C ALA A 503 0.29 15.09 -33.80
N ALA A 504 -0.23 15.89 -32.86
CA ALA A 504 0.58 16.70 -31.95
C ALA A 504 1.57 15.83 -31.16
N ALA A 505 1.11 14.73 -30.54
CA ALA A 505 1.97 13.79 -29.83
C ALA A 505 3.10 13.25 -30.71
N THR A 506 2.77 12.86 -31.95
CA THR A 506 3.73 12.33 -32.93
C THR A 506 4.77 13.36 -33.35
N ARG A 507 4.33 14.58 -33.65
CA ARG A 507 5.20 15.71 -34.00
C ARG A 507 6.12 16.08 -32.85
N ILE A 508 5.57 16.23 -31.64
CA ILE A 508 6.34 16.59 -30.44
C ILE A 508 7.40 15.53 -30.13
N ALA A 509 7.06 14.24 -30.22
CA ALA A 509 8.02 13.17 -29.99
C ALA A 509 9.21 13.25 -30.97
N VAL A 510 8.95 13.55 -32.24
CA VAL A 510 9.96 13.75 -33.27
C VAL A 510 10.79 15.02 -33.02
N ASP A 511 10.14 16.13 -32.71
CA ASP A 511 10.79 17.43 -32.52
C ASP A 511 11.51 17.57 -31.16
N LEU A 512 11.36 16.58 -30.26
CA LEU A 512 11.89 16.59 -28.90
C LEU A 512 13.42 16.70 -28.89
N ASP A 513 13.93 17.77 -28.28
CA ASP A 513 15.34 18.13 -28.23
C ASP A 513 15.93 17.84 -26.85
N GLU A 514 16.45 16.61 -26.68
CA GLU A 514 17.13 16.11 -25.49
C GLU A 514 16.42 16.50 -24.19
N SER A 515 15.14 16.16 -24.08
CA SER A 515 14.26 16.62 -23.00
C SER A 515 13.22 15.57 -22.62
N VAL A 516 12.32 15.93 -21.71
CA VAL A 516 11.27 15.04 -21.20
C VAL A 516 9.92 15.48 -21.73
N PHE A 517 9.18 14.54 -22.32
CA PHE A 517 7.84 14.78 -22.84
C PHE A 517 6.79 13.93 -22.09
N PRO A 518 6.01 14.54 -21.19
CA PRO A 518 4.95 13.85 -20.47
C PRO A 518 3.63 13.88 -21.25
N VAL A 519 2.99 12.71 -21.32
CA VAL A 519 1.68 12.50 -21.93
C VAL A 519 0.75 11.84 -20.92
N GLN A 520 -0.26 12.58 -20.50
CA GLN A 520 -1.34 12.05 -19.66
C GLN A 520 -2.48 11.60 -20.55
N GLY A 521 -2.83 10.32 -20.46
CA GLY A 521 -4.01 9.81 -21.13
C GLY A 521 -4.99 9.17 -20.15
N PRO A 522 -6.21 9.69 -20.01
CA PRO A 522 -7.27 9.06 -19.24
C PRO A 522 -7.62 7.63 -19.72
N PRO A 523 -8.47 6.90 -18.97
CA PRO A 523 -8.99 5.59 -19.38
C PRO A 523 -9.65 5.62 -20.77
N GLY A 524 -9.22 4.70 -21.63
CA GLY A 524 -9.74 4.60 -23.00
C GLY A 524 -9.28 5.73 -23.95
N ALA A 525 -8.39 6.64 -23.52
CA ALA A 525 -7.92 7.74 -24.36
C ALA A 525 -6.87 7.34 -25.43
N GLY A 526 -6.53 6.05 -25.51
CA GLY A 526 -5.60 5.55 -26.51
C GLY A 526 -4.13 5.89 -26.24
N LYS A 527 -3.69 5.92 -24.98
CA LYS A 527 -2.27 6.11 -24.59
C LYS A 527 -1.30 5.24 -25.38
N THR A 528 -1.49 3.91 -25.32
CA THR A 528 -0.64 2.94 -26.02
C THR A 528 -0.72 3.13 -27.54
N PHE A 529 -1.90 3.47 -28.06
CA PHE A 529 -2.12 3.75 -29.49
C PHE A 529 -1.37 5.00 -29.98
N ALA A 530 -1.34 6.07 -29.16
CA ALA A 530 -0.56 7.27 -29.40
C ALA A 530 0.95 6.98 -29.26
N GLY A 531 1.35 6.26 -28.21
CA GLY A 531 2.71 5.79 -27.98
C GLY A 531 3.29 5.01 -29.17
N ALA A 532 2.54 4.04 -29.67
CA ALA A 532 2.93 3.24 -30.84
C ALA A 532 3.15 4.10 -32.10
N ARG A 533 2.33 5.15 -32.30
CA ARG A 533 2.47 6.08 -33.44
C ARG A 533 3.67 7.02 -33.29
N MET A 534 3.93 7.49 -32.07
CA MET A 534 5.15 8.25 -31.76
C MET A 534 6.40 7.42 -32.06
N ILE A 535 6.44 6.18 -31.55
CA ILE A 535 7.55 5.23 -31.77
C ILE A 535 7.74 4.97 -33.27
N LEU A 536 6.66 4.71 -34.00
CA LEU A 536 6.73 4.45 -35.44
C LEU A 536 7.24 5.66 -36.24
N ALA A 537 6.86 6.88 -35.85
CA ALA A 537 7.35 8.10 -36.48
C ALA A 537 8.85 8.30 -36.24
N LEU A 538 9.31 8.08 -35.00
CA LEU A 538 10.74 8.12 -34.65
C LEU A 538 11.53 7.06 -35.42
N ALA A 539 11.01 5.84 -35.52
CA ALA A 539 11.65 4.74 -36.26
C ALA A 539 11.79 5.07 -37.76
N ARG A 540 10.85 5.82 -38.35
CA ARG A 540 10.95 6.29 -39.74
C ARG A 540 12.08 7.29 -39.97
N GLU A 541 12.43 8.07 -38.95
CA GLU A 541 13.59 8.96 -38.99
C GLU A 541 14.92 8.21 -38.77
N GLY A 542 14.86 6.89 -38.55
CA GLY A 542 16.03 6.06 -38.28
C GLY A 542 16.53 6.17 -36.84
N ARG A 543 15.75 6.77 -35.93
CA ARG A 543 16.09 6.83 -34.51
C ARG A 543 15.99 5.47 -33.86
N THR A 544 16.72 5.32 -32.77
CA THR A 544 16.79 4.13 -31.92
C THR A 544 15.90 4.37 -30.70
N ILE A 545 14.97 3.47 -30.41
CA ILE A 545 13.90 3.68 -29.42
C ILE A 545 13.92 2.58 -28.37
N GLY A 546 13.96 2.98 -27.11
CA GLY A 546 13.81 2.11 -25.95
C GLY A 546 12.38 2.15 -25.40
N ILE A 547 11.93 1.04 -24.81
CA ILE A 547 10.67 0.94 -24.07
C ILE A 547 10.94 0.30 -22.71
N THR A 548 10.38 0.88 -21.66
CA THR A 548 10.37 0.34 -20.30
C THR A 548 9.01 0.51 -19.64
N ALA A 549 8.71 -0.36 -18.67
CA ALA A 549 7.55 -0.28 -17.79
C ALA A 549 7.80 -1.19 -16.56
N ASN A 550 6.84 -1.22 -15.62
CA ASN A 550 6.93 -2.04 -14.40
C ASN A 550 6.88 -3.56 -14.64
N SER A 551 6.46 -4.03 -15.82
CA SER A 551 6.43 -5.47 -16.12
C SER A 551 6.72 -5.78 -17.59
N HIS A 552 7.24 -6.99 -17.84
CA HIS A 552 7.45 -7.50 -19.20
C HIS A 552 6.16 -7.53 -20.03
N LYS A 553 5.00 -7.76 -19.39
CA LYS A 553 3.69 -7.79 -20.05
C LYS A 553 3.28 -6.42 -20.57
N VAL A 554 3.50 -5.35 -19.80
CA VAL A 554 3.19 -3.97 -20.22
C VAL A 554 4.10 -3.55 -21.37
N ILE A 555 5.42 -3.83 -21.27
CA ILE A 555 6.38 -3.60 -22.36
C ILE A 555 5.92 -4.33 -23.64
N ARG A 556 5.53 -5.60 -23.52
CA ARG A 556 5.07 -6.41 -24.66
C ARG A 556 3.81 -5.83 -25.30
N HIS A 557 2.87 -5.35 -24.50
CA HIS A 557 1.64 -4.74 -25.01
C HIS A 557 1.92 -3.52 -25.90
N LEU A 558 2.84 -2.63 -25.50
CA LEU A 558 3.23 -1.49 -26.34
C LEU A 558 3.98 -1.93 -27.60
N LEU A 559 4.86 -2.93 -27.52
CA LEU A 559 5.53 -3.51 -28.69
C LEU A 559 4.55 -4.14 -29.70
N ASP A 560 3.54 -4.85 -29.19
CA ASP A 560 2.48 -5.44 -30.03
C ASP A 560 1.65 -4.34 -30.73
N GLU A 561 1.37 -3.22 -30.05
CA GLU A 561 0.71 -2.05 -30.64
C GLU A 561 1.60 -1.35 -31.69
N VAL A 562 2.92 -1.27 -31.49
CA VAL A 562 3.87 -0.80 -32.52
C VAL A 562 3.79 -1.70 -33.76
N GLY A 563 3.75 -3.02 -33.57
CA GLY A 563 3.57 -3.98 -34.68
C GLY A 563 2.24 -3.79 -35.42
N LYS A 564 1.15 -3.43 -34.72
CA LYS A 564 -0.13 -3.08 -35.36
C LYS A 564 -0.02 -1.79 -36.16
N ALA A 565 0.51 -0.72 -35.56
CA ALA A 565 0.68 0.57 -36.24
C ALA A 565 1.60 0.45 -37.47
N SER A 566 2.66 -0.36 -37.39
CA SER A 566 3.56 -0.71 -38.49
C SER A 566 2.80 -1.29 -39.70
N ARG A 567 1.89 -2.24 -39.46
CA ARG A 567 1.05 -2.83 -40.51
C ARG A 567 0.04 -1.84 -41.07
N GLU A 568 -0.63 -1.06 -40.21
CA GLU A 568 -1.62 -0.06 -40.63
C GLU A 568 -1.03 1.01 -41.56
N GLN A 569 0.22 1.40 -41.32
CA GLN A 569 0.86 2.48 -42.07
C GLN A 569 1.91 2.00 -43.07
N GLY A 570 2.01 0.68 -43.30
CA GLY A 570 2.89 0.10 -44.33
C GLY A 570 4.39 0.33 -44.12
N PHE A 571 4.84 0.45 -42.87
CA PHE A 571 6.27 0.63 -42.55
C PHE A 571 6.73 -0.48 -41.60
N ALA A 572 7.44 -1.48 -42.13
CA ALA A 572 7.90 -2.63 -41.36
C ALA A 572 8.97 -2.21 -40.34
N VAL A 573 8.77 -2.63 -39.08
CA VAL A 573 9.73 -2.45 -37.98
C VAL A 573 9.90 -3.80 -37.32
N GLU A 574 11.15 -4.21 -37.12
CA GLU A 574 11.50 -5.39 -36.32
C GLU A 574 11.73 -4.95 -34.88
N CYS A 575 11.11 -5.59 -33.91
CA CYS A 575 11.31 -5.25 -32.50
C CYS A 575 12.13 -6.31 -31.78
N ILE A 576 12.76 -5.96 -30.67
CA ILE A 576 13.40 -6.92 -29.75
C ILE A 576 12.96 -6.68 -28.30
N GLN A 577 12.74 -7.75 -27.52
CA GLN A 577 12.45 -7.66 -26.09
C GLN A 577 13.44 -8.49 -25.26
N LYS A 578 14.01 -7.86 -24.23
CA LYS A 578 14.82 -8.53 -23.20
C LYS A 578 13.91 -9.15 -22.14
N LEU A 579 14.11 -10.44 -21.88
CA LEU A 579 13.36 -11.22 -20.88
C LEU A 579 14.30 -11.89 -19.86
N SER A 580 13.73 -12.28 -18.73
CA SER A 580 14.41 -13.13 -17.74
C SER A 580 14.42 -14.60 -18.17
N ASP A 581 13.32 -15.06 -18.77
CA ASP A 581 13.15 -16.43 -19.27
C ASP A 581 13.11 -16.48 -20.79
N LYS A 582 13.45 -17.65 -21.34
CA LYS A 582 13.47 -17.86 -22.78
C LYS A 582 12.04 -17.99 -23.32
N GLU A 583 11.74 -17.21 -24.36
CA GLU A 583 10.52 -17.31 -25.16
C GLU A 583 10.87 -17.43 -26.65
N ASP A 584 9.95 -17.99 -27.44
CA ASP A 584 10.09 -18.13 -28.89
C ASP A 584 9.70 -16.83 -29.61
N ASP A 585 10.48 -16.48 -30.65
CA ASP A 585 10.27 -15.30 -31.48
C ASP A 585 8.89 -15.29 -32.14
N ARG A 586 8.37 -14.07 -32.36
CA ARG A 586 7.10 -13.79 -33.02
C ARG A 586 7.35 -12.94 -34.28
N PRO A 587 6.41 -12.92 -35.25
CA PRO A 587 6.53 -12.08 -36.43
C PRO A 587 6.73 -10.60 -36.06
N GLY A 588 7.89 -10.02 -36.43
CA GLY A 588 8.26 -8.65 -36.13
C GLY A 588 8.68 -8.39 -34.67
N LEU A 589 8.87 -9.43 -33.84
CA LEU A 589 9.29 -9.30 -32.44
C LEU A 589 10.18 -10.48 -32.01
N ARG A 590 11.44 -10.19 -31.70
CA ARG A 590 12.40 -11.18 -31.20
C ARG A 590 12.54 -11.12 -29.68
N PHE A 591 12.91 -12.25 -29.08
CA PHE A 591 13.19 -12.35 -27.64
C PHE A 591 14.61 -12.78 -27.38
N THR A 592 15.21 -12.20 -26.34
CA THR A 592 16.52 -12.62 -25.86
C THR A 592 16.60 -12.57 -24.34
N THR A 593 17.44 -13.44 -23.78
CA THR A 593 17.83 -13.42 -22.37
C THR A 593 19.23 -12.85 -22.17
N GLU A 594 19.95 -12.52 -23.24
CA GLU A 594 21.32 -12.04 -23.22
C GLU A 594 21.39 -10.53 -23.46
N ASN A 595 22.13 -9.81 -22.60
CA ASN A 595 22.23 -8.36 -22.66
C ASN A 595 22.97 -7.86 -23.92
N GLY A 596 24.10 -8.51 -24.28
CA GLY A 596 24.88 -8.13 -25.46
C GLY A 596 24.09 -8.31 -26.75
N ALA A 597 23.47 -9.48 -26.93
CA ALA A 597 22.62 -9.76 -28.09
C ALA A 597 21.44 -8.78 -28.22
N PHE A 598 20.90 -8.30 -27.09
CA PHE A 598 19.86 -7.27 -27.10
C PHE A 598 20.36 -5.95 -27.67
N LEU A 599 21.50 -5.44 -27.18
CA LEU A 599 22.10 -4.19 -27.66
C LEU A 599 22.54 -4.29 -29.13
N ASP A 600 23.16 -5.42 -29.51
CA ASP A 600 23.62 -5.64 -30.88
C ASP A 600 22.45 -5.59 -31.89
N SER A 601 21.33 -6.25 -31.56
CA SER A 601 20.14 -6.24 -32.42
C SER A 601 19.45 -4.87 -32.42
N LEU A 602 19.38 -4.20 -31.27
CA LEU A 602 18.79 -2.87 -31.16
C LEU A 602 19.53 -1.84 -32.03
N ASN A 603 20.86 -1.88 -32.01
CA ASN A 603 21.73 -0.97 -32.75
C ASN A 603 21.90 -1.33 -34.24
N SER A 604 21.48 -2.53 -34.66
CA SER A 604 21.59 -2.98 -36.05
C SER A 604 20.25 -3.07 -36.77
N ASP A 605 19.44 -4.09 -36.48
CA ASP A 605 18.30 -4.49 -37.31
C ASP A 605 16.92 -4.22 -36.70
N CYS A 606 16.79 -4.07 -35.38
CA CYS A 606 15.49 -3.83 -34.74
C CYS A 606 15.15 -2.33 -34.55
N ARG A 607 16.09 -1.47 -34.15
CA ARG A 607 15.83 -0.04 -33.82
C ARG A 607 14.78 0.24 -32.72
N VAL A 608 13.89 -0.70 -32.38
CA VAL A 608 12.93 -0.61 -31.28
C VAL A 608 13.16 -1.78 -30.31
N GLY A 609 13.47 -1.46 -29.05
CA GLY A 609 13.84 -2.42 -28.02
C GLY A 609 13.05 -2.24 -26.72
N GLY A 610 12.53 -3.33 -26.15
CA GLY A 610 11.85 -3.33 -24.85
C GLY A 610 12.63 -4.06 -23.78
N ALA A 611 12.89 -3.41 -22.64
CA ALA A 611 13.53 -4.03 -21.48
C ALA A 611 13.05 -3.39 -20.17
N THR A 612 13.25 -4.06 -19.04
CA THR A 612 12.87 -3.54 -17.72
C THR A 612 13.82 -2.45 -17.25
N ALA A 613 13.44 -1.73 -16.19
CA ALA A 613 14.25 -0.66 -15.61
C ALA A 613 15.67 -1.11 -15.22
N TRP A 614 15.81 -2.35 -14.73
CA TRP A 614 17.12 -2.94 -14.39
C TRP A 614 18.09 -3.00 -15.56
N PHE A 615 17.59 -3.21 -16.78
CA PHE A 615 18.44 -3.22 -17.96
C PHE A 615 18.87 -1.79 -18.32
N TRP A 616 17.90 -0.88 -18.44
CA TRP A 616 18.16 0.51 -18.85
C TRP A 616 18.97 1.31 -17.82
N ALA A 617 19.04 0.86 -16.56
CA ALA A 617 19.86 1.46 -15.53
C ALA A 617 21.35 1.05 -15.57
N ARG A 618 21.74 0.14 -16.47
CA ARG A 618 23.12 -0.34 -16.57
C ARG A 618 24.02 0.68 -17.27
N PRO A 619 25.33 0.74 -16.92
CA PRO A 619 26.28 1.60 -17.62
C PRO A 619 26.43 1.29 -19.12
N ASP A 620 26.33 0.02 -19.51
CA ASP A 620 26.43 -0.40 -20.92
C ASP A 620 25.17 -0.08 -21.75
N ALA A 621 24.08 0.32 -21.10
CA ALA A 621 22.85 0.80 -21.74
C ALA A 621 22.79 2.33 -21.85
N ALA A 622 23.73 3.06 -21.25
CA ALA A 622 23.76 4.53 -21.27
C ALA A 622 23.83 5.06 -22.71
N GLU A 623 22.99 6.06 -23.03
CA GLU A 623 22.82 6.68 -24.34
C GLU A 623 22.73 5.70 -25.54
N ASN A 624 22.25 4.47 -25.33
CA ASN A 624 22.08 3.51 -26.43
C ASN A 624 20.84 3.77 -27.27
N VAL A 625 19.89 4.57 -26.78
CA VAL A 625 18.70 4.94 -27.53
C VAL A 625 18.56 6.45 -27.62
N ASP A 626 17.99 6.95 -28.70
CA ASP A 626 17.71 8.37 -28.86
C ASP A 626 16.54 8.78 -27.95
N VAL A 627 15.53 7.92 -27.84
CA VAL A 627 14.31 8.17 -27.06
C VAL A 627 13.94 6.94 -26.24
N LEU A 628 13.72 7.11 -24.93
CA LEU A 628 13.17 6.09 -24.04
C LEU A 628 11.71 6.38 -23.71
N PHE A 629 10.81 5.45 -24.04
CA PHE A 629 9.41 5.48 -23.64
C PHE A 629 9.24 4.75 -22.31
N VAL A 630 8.63 5.43 -21.33
CA VAL A 630 8.20 4.85 -20.06
C VAL A 630 6.68 4.70 -20.09
N ASP A 631 6.19 3.48 -20.30
CA ASP A 631 4.74 3.20 -20.26
C ASP A 631 4.29 2.92 -18.82
N GLU A 632 3.06 3.32 -18.52
CA GLU A 632 2.51 3.39 -17.15
C GLU A 632 3.43 4.16 -16.18
N ALA A 633 4.02 5.28 -16.63
CA ALA A 633 4.92 6.13 -15.86
C ALA A 633 4.31 6.71 -14.58
N ALA A 634 2.97 6.72 -14.46
CA ALA A 634 2.26 7.09 -13.24
C ALA A 634 2.37 6.04 -12.11
N GLN A 635 2.81 4.82 -12.45
CA GLN A 635 3.04 3.73 -11.51
C GLN A 635 4.53 3.46 -11.30
N MET A 636 5.42 4.26 -11.89
CA MET A 636 6.86 4.10 -11.76
C MET A 636 7.43 5.28 -10.96
N SER A 637 8.18 5.00 -9.90
CA SER A 637 8.71 6.04 -9.02
C SER A 637 9.63 7.01 -9.76
N LEU A 638 9.64 8.28 -9.36
CA LEU A 638 10.53 9.28 -9.93
C LEU A 638 12.00 8.80 -9.85
N ALA A 639 12.41 8.20 -8.74
CA ALA A 639 13.73 7.58 -8.58
C ALA A 639 14.04 6.53 -9.66
N ASN A 640 13.09 5.64 -9.99
CA ASN A 640 13.28 4.64 -11.03
C ASN A 640 13.33 5.25 -12.43
N VAL A 641 12.53 6.28 -12.72
CA VAL A 641 12.56 6.98 -14.01
C VAL A 641 13.87 7.74 -14.21
N LEU A 642 14.37 8.40 -13.17
CA LEU A 642 15.69 9.03 -13.18
C LEU A 642 16.79 8.00 -13.43
N ALA A 643 16.76 6.85 -12.75
CA ALA A 643 17.75 5.80 -12.92
C ALA A 643 17.83 5.25 -14.35
N VAL A 644 16.69 5.13 -15.05
CA VAL A 644 16.67 4.64 -16.45
C VAL A 644 16.91 5.76 -17.48
N SER A 645 16.74 7.03 -17.10
CA SER A 645 16.86 8.16 -18.02
C SER A 645 18.24 8.25 -18.69
N GLN A 646 19.31 7.75 -18.06
CA GLN A 646 20.64 7.71 -18.66
C GLN A 646 20.71 6.91 -19.96
N ALA A 647 19.76 6.00 -20.21
CA ALA A 647 19.77 5.18 -21.41
C ALA A 647 19.46 6.00 -22.68
N ALA A 648 18.90 7.20 -22.51
CA ALA A 648 18.44 8.03 -23.61
C ALA A 648 18.79 9.50 -23.44
N ARG A 649 18.78 10.22 -24.56
CA ARG A 649 18.86 11.68 -24.57
C ARG A 649 17.52 12.34 -24.31
N SER A 650 16.45 11.70 -24.76
CA SER A 650 15.07 12.14 -24.57
C SER A 650 14.21 11.07 -23.91
N VAL A 651 13.27 11.47 -23.05
CA VAL A 651 12.36 10.55 -22.35
C VAL A 651 10.91 10.93 -22.61
N VAL A 652 10.09 9.96 -23.00
CA VAL A 652 8.64 10.12 -23.16
C VAL A 652 7.93 9.37 -22.03
N LEU A 653 7.13 10.08 -21.24
CA LEU A 653 6.38 9.49 -20.13
C LEU A 653 4.92 9.30 -20.54
N LEU A 654 4.42 8.06 -20.54
CA LEU A 654 3.04 7.72 -20.84
C LEU A 654 2.34 7.21 -19.59
N GLY A 655 1.21 7.79 -19.20
CA GLY A 655 0.48 7.28 -18.03
C GLY A 655 -0.68 8.16 -17.60
N ASP A 656 -1.16 7.92 -16.39
CA ASP A 656 -2.26 8.69 -15.80
C ASP A 656 -2.19 8.69 -14.27
N PRO A 657 -1.72 9.79 -13.64
CA PRO A 657 -1.65 9.91 -12.18
C PRO A 657 -3.00 9.80 -11.46
N ARG A 658 -4.12 9.89 -12.19
CA ARG A 658 -5.47 9.77 -11.62
C ARG A 658 -5.99 8.32 -11.58
N GLN A 659 -5.20 7.35 -12.08
CA GLN A 659 -5.46 5.92 -11.93
C GLN A 659 -4.68 5.35 -10.73
N LEU A 660 -4.49 4.03 -10.62
CA LEU A 660 -3.87 3.41 -9.44
C LEU A 660 -2.51 4.04 -9.11
N GLU A 661 -2.33 4.31 -7.82
CA GLU A 661 -1.12 4.89 -7.25
C GLU A 661 0.09 3.95 -7.40
N LEU A 662 1.28 4.53 -7.35
CA LEU A 662 2.56 3.81 -7.29
C LEU A 662 2.59 2.92 -6.02
N PRO A 663 2.97 1.63 -6.13
CA PRO A 663 3.29 0.83 -4.95
C PRO A 663 4.61 1.31 -4.33
N ILE A 664 4.55 1.79 -3.09
CA ILE A 664 5.71 2.20 -2.27
C ILE A 664 5.62 1.43 -0.95
N GLN A 665 6.74 0.87 -0.49
CA GLN A 665 6.80 0.12 0.77
C GLN A 665 7.55 0.89 1.86
N GLY A 666 8.55 1.68 1.48
CA GLY A 666 9.34 2.53 2.34
C GLY A 666 8.68 3.86 2.63
N SER A 667 9.23 4.55 3.64
CA SER A 667 8.89 5.94 3.92
C SER A 667 10.00 6.83 3.35
N HIS A 668 9.60 7.88 2.64
CA HIS A 668 10.51 8.83 2.03
C HIS A 668 10.10 10.26 2.36
N PRO A 669 11.01 11.24 2.21
CA PRO A 669 10.67 12.65 2.34
C PRO A 669 9.62 13.08 1.32
N ASP A 670 8.84 14.10 1.66
CA ASP A 670 7.77 14.62 0.83
C ASP A 670 8.27 15.00 -0.58
N GLY A 671 7.58 14.53 -1.61
CA GLY A 671 7.90 14.80 -3.02
C GLY A 671 8.94 13.85 -3.61
N VAL A 672 9.53 12.95 -2.81
CA VAL A 672 10.39 11.86 -3.28
C VAL A 672 9.56 10.59 -3.57
N ASP A 673 8.45 10.43 -2.87
CA ASP A 673 7.49 9.32 -2.90
C ASP A 673 6.44 9.45 -4.01
N VAL A 674 6.78 10.11 -5.12
CA VAL A 674 5.86 10.34 -6.24
C VAL A 674 6.29 9.60 -7.50
N SER A 675 5.32 9.40 -8.41
CA SER A 675 5.64 8.96 -9.77
C SER A 675 6.24 10.11 -10.60
N ALA A 676 6.94 9.79 -11.68
CA ALA A 676 7.53 10.82 -12.54
C ALA A 676 6.48 11.74 -13.19
N LEU A 677 5.30 11.21 -13.53
CA LEU A 677 4.20 12.03 -14.07
C LEU A 677 3.56 12.90 -12.98
N ASP A 678 3.41 12.36 -11.77
CA ASP A 678 2.81 13.11 -10.66
C ASP A 678 3.70 14.28 -10.21
N HIS A 679 5.02 14.10 -10.22
CA HIS A 679 6.00 15.18 -10.01
C HIS A 679 5.79 16.36 -10.98
N ILE A 680 5.57 16.08 -12.26
CA ILE A 680 5.35 17.12 -13.28
C ILE A 680 3.96 17.77 -13.14
N LEU A 681 2.96 16.93 -12.85
CA LEU A 681 1.56 17.33 -12.68
C LEU A 681 1.38 18.27 -11.48
N GLY A 682 2.07 17.99 -10.36
CA GLY A 682 1.97 18.73 -9.12
C GLY A 682 0.54 18.70 -8.58
N THR A 683 -0.03 19.86 -8.30
CA THR A 683 -1.37 19.99 -7.71
C THR A 683 -2.53 19.92 -8.72
N HIS A 684 -2.25 19.88 -10.03
CA HIS A 684 -3.29 19.94 -11.09
C HIS A 684 -3.94 18.58 -11.33
N ALA A 685 -5.22 18.52 -11.74
CA ALA A 685 -5.83 17.24 -12.09
C ALA A 685 -5.31 16.68 -13.42
N ILE A 686 -5.01 17.60 -14.34
CA ILE A 686 -4.52 17.32 -15.68
C ILE A 686 -3.19 18.04 -15.96
N LEU A 687 -2.39 17.50 -16.88
CA LEU A 687 -1.15 18.14 -17.30
C LEU A 687 -1.43 19.55 -17.85
N PRO A 688 -0.76 20.58 -17.31
CA PRO A 688 -0.85 21.93 -17.88
C PRO A 688 -0.39 21.95 -19.35
N PRO A 689 -1.05 22.74 -20.24
CA PRO A 689 -0.73 22.87 -21.66
C PRO A 689 0.73 23.09 -22.01
N GLU A 690 1.45 23.81 -21.15
CA GLU A 690 2.85 24.16 -21.30
C GLU A 690 3.81 23.09 -20.77
N ARG A 691 3.34 22.15 -19.95
CA ARG A 691 4.18 21.10 -19.34
C ARG A 691 4.11 19.76 -20.06
N GLY A 692 3.06 19.52 -20.83
CA GLY A 692 2.88 18.23 -21.50
C GLY A 692 1.60 18.16 -22.32
N LEU A 693 1.23 16.93 -22.67
CA LEU A 693 0.06 16.67 -23.48
C LEU A 693 -1.00 15.86 -22.72
N PHE A 694 -2.20 16.41 -22.61
CA PHE A 694 -3.38 15.70 -22.13
C PHE A 694 -4.17 15.13 -23.32
N LEU A 695 -4.59 13.86 -23.27
CA LEU A 695 -5.46 13.24 -24.28
C LEU A 695 -6.94 13.42 -23.89
N PRO A 696 -7.69 14.35 -24.51
CA PRO A 696 -9.01 14.75 -24.01
C PRO A 696 -10.16 13.85 -24.48
N GLU A 697 -9.92 12.89 -25.37
CA GLU A 697 -10.95 12.06 -25.95
C GLU A 697 -10.81 10.60 -25.55
N THR A 698 -11.90 9.96 -25.12
CA THR A 698 -11.96 8.53 -24.81
C THR A 698 -12.77 7.76 -25.86
N TRP A 699 -12.26 6.58 -26.23
CA TRP A 699 -12.86 5.64 -27.18
C TRP A 699 -13.69 4.54 -26.50
N ARG A 700 -13.88 4.65 -25.19
CA ARG A 700 -14.50 3.61 -24.35
C ARG A 700 -15.82 4.05 -23.74
N LEU A 701 -15.79 5.15 -23.01
CA LEU A 701 -16.86 5.52 -22.07
C LEU A 701 -18.07 6.08 -22.81
N HIS A 702 -19.26 5.54 -22.56
CA HIS A 702 -20.51 6.20 -22.94
C HIS A 702 -20.58 7.61 -22.29
N PRO A 703 -21.12 8.65 -22.96
CA PRO A 703 -21.15 10.03 -22.45
C PRO A 703 -21.66 10.19 -21.01
N ASN A 704 -22.70 9.46 -20.61
CA ASN A 704 -23.25 9.50 -19.25
C ASN A 704 -22.29 8.97 -18.16
N ILE A 705 -21.37 8.07 -18.51
CA ILE A 705 -20.30 7.61 -17.60
C ILE A 705 -19.14 8.61 -17.67
N CYS A 706 -18.76 9.00 -18.89
CA CYS A 706 -17.69 9.95 -19.12
C CYS A 706 -17.90 11.28 -18.39
N ALA A 707 -19.14 11.77 -18.29
CA ALA A 707 -19.47 12.99 -17.57
C ALA A 707 -19.02 12.93 -16.10
N PHE A 708 -19.32 11.82 -15.40
CA PHE A 708 -18.91 11.62 -14.01
C PHE A 708 -17.37 11.56 -13.87
N ASN A 709 -16.72 10.73 -14.70
CA ASN A 709 -15.25 10.62 -14.64
C ASN A 709 -14.56 11.94 -14.99
N SER A 710 -15.08 12.67 -15.98
CA SER A 710 -14.54 13.95 -16.46
C SER A 710 -14.66 15.04 -15.40
N GLU A 711 -15.83 15.17 -14.78
CA GLU A 711 -16.08 16.13 -13.69
C GLU A 711 -15.16 15.85 -12.49
N LEU A 712 -15.12 14.59 -12.04
CA LEU A 712 -14.48 14.25 -10.77
C LEU A 712 -12.95 14.16 -10.86
N PHE A 713 -12.40 13.72 -12.00
CA PHE A 713 -10.98 13.38 -12.11
C PHE A 713 -10.20 14.18 -13.16
N TYR A 714 -10.87 14.86 -14.09
CA TYR A 714 -10.20 15.46 -15.27
C TYR A 714 -10.69 16.88 -15.61
N GLU A 715 -11.16 17.65 -14.63
CA GLU A 715 -11.54 19.07 -14.80
C GLU A 715 -12.50 19.32 -15.98
N GLU A 716 -13.44 18.41 -16.20
CA GLU A 716 -14.41 18.45 -17.32
C GLU A 716 -13.77 18.45 -18.73
N ARG A 717 -12.49 18.06 -18.84
CA ARG A 717 -11.75 18.04 -20.12
C ARG A 717 -11.85 16.72 -20.87
N LEU A 718 -12.20 15.62 -20.20
CA LEU A 718 -12.37 14.31 -20.84
C LEU A 718 -13.75 14.23 -21.54
N ARG A 719 -13.77 13.77 -22.79
CA ARG A 719 -14.98 13.66 -23.62
C ARG A 719 -15.02 12.33 -24.36
N SER A 720 -16.21 11.78 -24.53
CA SER A 720 -16.43 10.61 -25.38
C SER A 720 -16.28 10.98 -26.87
N CYS A 721 -15.57 10.16 -27.63
CA CYS A 721 -15.58 10.25 -29.10
C CYS A 721 -17.01 10.08 -29.65
N ALA A 722 -17.26 10.67 -30.82
CA ALA A 722 -18.53 10.53 -31.52
C ALA A 722 -18.85 9.07 -31.84
N GLY A 723 -20.11 8.67 -31.66
CA GLY A 723 -20.59 7.30 -31.84
C GLY A 723 -20.73 6.52 -30.53
N LEU A 724 -20.05 6.93 -29.45
CA LEU A 724 -20.16 6.24 -28.15
C LEU A 724 -21.52 6.48 -27.47
N GLU A 725 -22.26 7.52 -27.85
CA GLU A 725 -23.65 7.76 -27.45
C GLU A 725 -24.63 6.70 -27.97
N LYS A 726 -24.20 5.89 -28.95
CA LYS A 726 -25.00 4.76 -29.47
C LYS A 726 -24.90 3.52 -28.61
N GLN A 727 -23.92 3.46 -27.70
CA GLN A 727 -23.77 2.31 -26.83
C GLN A 727 -24.96 2.20 -25.90
N GLU A 728 -25.62 1.07 -25.93
CA GLU A 728 -26.84 0.84 -25.15
C GLU A 728 -26.91 -0.63 -24.74
N ILE A 729 -27.35 -0.88 -23.50
CA ILE A 729 -27.82 -2.19 -23.07
C ILE A 729 -29.34 -2.23 -23.29
N ARG A 730 -29.81 -3.09 -24.18
CA ARG A 730 -31.24 -3.35 -24.34
C ARG A 730 -31.61 -4.57 -23.53
N SER A 731 -32.44 -4.36 -22.51
CA SER A 731 -32.83 -5.44 -21.61
C SER A 731 -34.25 -5.23 -21.11
N LYS A 732 -34.93 -6.35 -20.80
CA LYS A 732 -36.18 -6.36 -20.02
C LYS A 732 -35.91 -6.29 -18.51
N SER A 733 -34.65 -6.44 -18.09
CA SER A 733 -34.21 -6.27 -16.71
C SER A 733 -34.20 -4.80 -16.29
N ARG A 734 -33.90 -4.55 -15.03
CA ARG A 734 -33.66 -3.19 -14.49
C ARG A 734 -32.39 -2.50 -15.02
N VAL A 735 -31.61 -3.16 -15.88
CA VAL A 735 -30.29 -2.70 -16.36
C VAL A 735 -30.35 -2.18 -17.82
N SER A 736 -31.52 -1.75 -18.28
CA SER A 736 -31.67 -1.18 -19.63
C SER A 736 -31.09 0.24 -19.75
N GLY A 737 -30.64 0.62 -20.95
CA GLY A 737 -30.07 1.92 -21.30
C GLY A 737 -28.54 1.99 -21.10
N ALA A 738 -28.07 3.17 -20.68
CA ALA A 738 -26.66 3.44 -20.38
C ALA A 738 -26.49 4.32 -19.13
N GLY A 739 -25.26 4.44 -18.63
CA GLY A 739 -24.89 5.33 -17.53
C GLY A 739 -24.68 4.65 -16.18
N LEU A 740 -24.73 5.46 -15.12
CA LEU A 740 -24.47 5.02 -13.75
C LEU A 740 -25.72 4.43 -13.09
N ARG A 741 -25.54 3.38 -12.29
CA ARG A 741 -26.57 2.70 -11.53
C ARG A 741 -26.13 2.48 -10.09
N TYR A 742 -27.08 2.46 -9.18
CA TYR A 742 -26.87 2.12 -7.77
C TYR A 742 -27.83 1.00 -7.35
N LEU A 743 -27.28 -0.12 -6.88
CA LEU A 743 -28.01 -1.21 -6.25
C LEU A 743 -27.81 -1.12 -4.73
N ARG A 744 -28.88 -0.75 -4.02
CA ARG A 744 -28.92 -0.73 -2.56
C ARG A 744 -28.96 -2.16 -2.03
N VAL A 745 -28.12 -2.46 -1.04
CA VAL A 745 -28.16 -3.73 -0.28
C VAL A 745 -27.98 -3.42 1.20
N GLU A 746 -28.99 -3.70 2.02
CA GLU A 746 -28.90 -3.50 3.47
C GLU A 746 -28.06 -4.60 4.13
N HIS A 747 -27.01 -4.20 4.85
CA HIS A 747 -26.22 -5.09 5.71
C HIS A 747 -25.41 -4.28 6.73
N ASP A 748 -25.00 -4.95 7.81
CA ASP A 748 -24.27 -4.34 8.93
C ASP A 748 -23.06 -5.18 9.36
N GLY A 749 -21.97 -4.52 9.75
CA GLY A 749 -20.77 -5.16 10.31
C GLY A 749 -19.89 -5.96 9.34
N ASN A 750 -20.23 -6.02 8.04
CA ASN A 750 -19.36 -6.60 7.01
C ASN A 750 -18.15 -5.70 6.74
N GLN A 751 -16.95 -6.28 6.76
CA GLN A 751 -15.66 -5.58 6.58
C GLN A 751 -15.11 -5.76 5.17
N ASN A 752 -14.60 -6.96 4.85
CA ASN A 752 -13.95 -7.33 3.59
C ASN A 752 -14.70 -8.43 2.79
N SER A 753 -15.83 -8.93 3.31
CA SER A 753 -16.71 -9.90 2.64
C SER A 753 -18.17 -9.65 3.05
N SER A 754 -19.10 -9.77 2.10
CA SER A 754 -20.54 -9.53 2.27
C SER A 754 -21.35 -10.58 1.48
N LYS A 755 -21.99 -11.51 2.22
CA LYS A 755 -22.84 -12.54 1.62
C LYS A 755 -24.04 -11.92 0.92
N GLU A 756 -24.58 -10.88 1.55
CA GLU A 756 -25.74 -10.13 1.12
C GLU A 756 -25.49 -9.46 -0.23
N GLN A 757 -24.36 -8.75 -0.37
CA GLN A 757 -23.99 -8.15 -1.65
C GLN A 757 -23.66 -9.21 -2.71
N ALA A 758 -22.96 -10.28 -2.35
CA ALA A 758 -22.60 -11.32 -3.32
C ALA A 758 -23.85 -12.02 -3.89
N GLU A 759 -24.85 -12.27 -3.06
CA GLU A 759 -26.15 -12.80 -3.50
C GLU A 759 -26.93 -11.80 -4.35
N ALA A 760 -26.94 -10.52 -3.98
CA ALA A 760 -27.56 -9.47 -4.79
C ALA A 760 -26.91 -9.32 -6.17
N VAL A 761 -25.58 -9.46 -6.24
CA VAL A 761 -24.81 -9.49 -7.50
C VAL A 761 -25.18 -10.74 -8.30
N ARG A 762 -25.23 -11.92 -7.68
CA ARG A 762 -25.65 -13.17 -8.34
C ARG A 762 -27.04 -13.03 -8.97
N LEU A 763 -28.02 -12.53 -8.21
CA LEU A 763 -29.37 -12.29 -8.69
C LEU A 763 -29.41 -11.29 -9.86
N LEU A 764 -28.65 -10.20 -9.78
CA LEU A 764 -28.56 -9.21 -10.84
C LEU A 764 -27.94 -9.79 -12.13
N VAL A 765 -26.88 -10.59 -12.00
CA VAL A 765 -26.24 -11.26 -13.15
C VAL A 765 -27.20 -12.25 -13.79
N SER A 766 -27.87 -13.10 -13.01
CA SER A 766 -28.91 -14.00 -13.53
C SER A 766 -30.02 -13.23 -14.22
N GLU A 767 -30.51 -12.13 -13.63
CA GLU A 767 -31.55 -11.28 -14.24
C GLU A 767 -31.12 -10.73 -15.61
N ILE A 768 -29.86 -10.28 -15.76
CA ILE A 768 -29.35 -9.76 -17.03
C ILE A 768 -29.29 -10.87 -18.08
N LEU A 769 -28.76 -12.04 -17.71
CA LEU A 769 -28.57 -13.17 -18.63
C LEU A 769 -29.90 -13.82 -19.04
N ASP A 770 -30.87 -13.92 -18.12
CA ASP A 770 -32.19 -14.51 -18.37
C ASP A 770 -33.13 -13.57 -19.14
N ALA A 771 -32.81 -12.27 -19.23
CA ALA A 771 -33.64 -11.26 -19.89
C ALA A 771 -33.41 -11.12 -21.40
N ASP A 772 -32.64 -12.02 -22.03
CA ASP A 772 -32.18 -11.93 -23.43
C ASP A 772 -31.52 -10.56 -23.73
N SER A 773 -30.72 -10.06 -22.78
CA SER A 773 -30.14 -8.72 -22.89
C SER A 773 -29.15 -8.63 -24.05
N THR A 774 -29.19 -7.54 -24.81
CA THR A 774 -28.25 -7.25 -25.89
C THR A 774 -27.46 -5.98 -25.60
N TRP A 775 -26.23 -5.91 -26.12
CA TRP A 775 -25.39 -4.72 -26.11
C TRP A 775 -25.14 -4.25 -27.54
N ILE A 776 -25.29 -2.94 -27.74
CA ILE A 776 -24.95 -2.25 -28.99
C ILE A 776 -23.61 -1.56 -28.79
N ASP A 777 -22.63 -1.88 -29.64
CA ASP A 777 -21.32 -1.26 -29.59
C ASP A 777 -21.27 0.11 -30.32
N LEU A 778 -20.11 0.76 -30.29
CA LEU A 778 -19.88 2.05 -30.97
C LEU A 778 -20.09 2.00 -32.49
N LYS A 779 -20.00 0.80 -33.10
CA LYS A 779 -20.22 0.58 -34.54
C LYS A 779 -21.69 0.28 -34.84
N GLY A 780 -22.55 0.22 -33.82
CA GLY A 780 -23.96 -0.14 -33.96
C GLY A 780 -24.21 -1.64 -34.11
N VAL A 781 -23.21 -2.49 -33.82
CA VAL A 781 -23.36 -3.94 -33.86
C VAL A 781 -24.04 -4.39 -32.57
N GLU A 782 -25.21 -5.00 -32.71
CA GLU A 782 -25.97 -5.56 -31.60
C GLU A 782 -25.61 -7.04 -31.40
N ARG A 783 -25.31 -7.43 -30.17
CA ARG A 783 -25.06 -8.83 -29.79
C ARG A 783 -25.62 -9.16 -28.42
N LEU A 784 -25.89 -10.45 -28.19
CA LEU A 784 -26.30 -10.94 -26.87
C LEU A 784 -25.19 -10.75 -25.84
N ILE A 785 -25.60 -10.42 -24.63
CA ILE A 785 -24.74 -10.27 -23.46
C ILE A 785 -24.50 -11.65 -22.86
N GLY A 786 -23.23 -12.04 -22.79
CA GLY A 786 -22.77 -13.21 -22.05
C GLY A 786 -22.19 -12.83 -20.69
N LEU A 787 -21.77 -13.84 -19.92
CA LEU A 787 -21.06 -13.63 -18.66
C LEU A 787 -19.74 -12.88 -18.85
N ASP A 788 -19.09 -13.05 -20.00
CA ASP A 788 -17.85 -12.36 -20.38
C ASP A 788 -18.02 -10.84 -20.62
N ASP A 789 -19.26 -10.39 -20.77
CA ASP A 789 -19.62 -8.98 -20.93
C ASP A 789 -19.92 -8.26 -19.62
N ILE A 790 -19.84 -8.99 -18.50
CA ILE A 790 -20.08 -8.48 -17.15
C ILE A 790 -18.80 -8.62 -16.34
N LEU A 791 -18.22 -7.47 -15.99
CA LEU A 791 -17.05 -7.40 -15.13
C LEU A 791 -17.48 -7.08 -13.70
N ILE A 792 -17.10 -7.92 -12.74
CA ILE A 792 -17.44 -7.73 -11.32
C ILE A 792 -16.18 -7.33 -10.55
N VAL A 793 -16.19 -6.13 -9.99
CA VAL A 793 -15.07 -5.57 -9.24
C VAL A 793 -15.43 -5.53 -7.76
N ALA A 794 -14.48 -5.85 -6.89
CA ALA A 794 -14.61 -5.65 -5.45
C ALA A 794 -13.30 -5.13 -4.84
N PRO A 795 -13.32 -4.34 -3.75
CA PRO A 795 -12.08 -3.84 -3.14
C PRO A 795 -11.21 -4.92 -2.48
N TYR A 796 -11.80 -6.06 -2.09
CA TYR A 796 -11.15 -7.08 -1.26
C TYR A 796 -11.21 -8.46 -1.92
N ASN A 797 -10.14 -9.26 -1.82
CA ASN A 797 -10.15 -10.60 -2.43
C ASN A 797 -11.16 -11.54 -1.76
N ALA A 798 -11.43 -11.38 -0.45
CA ALA A 798 -12.45 -12.17 0.25
C ALA A 798 -13.84 -12.06 -0.41
N GLN A 799 -14.25 -10.84 -0.82
CA GLN A 799 -15.48 -10.66 -1.59
C GLN A 799 -15.40 -11.27 -2.99
N VAL A 800 -14.25 -11.14 -3.66
CA VAL A 800 -14.02 -11.75 -4.99
C VAL A 800 -14.30 -13.26 -4.91
N PHE A 801 -13.78 -13.95 -3.89
CA PHE A 801 -14.04 -15.38 -3.70
C PHE A 801 -15.51 -15.68 -3.44
N GLN A 802 -16.14 -14.86 -2.59
CA GLN A 802 -17.52 -15.06 -2.25
C GLN A 802 -18.45 -14.93 -3.46
N VAL A 803 -18.18 -13.97 -4.35
CA VAL A 803 -18.93 -13.81 -5.60
C VAL A 803 -18.60 -14.95 -6.57
N GLN A 804 -17.34 -15.35 -6.69
CA GLN A 804 -16.92 -16.43 -7.59
C GLN A 804 -17.55 -17.79 -7.22
N GLU A 805 -17.69 -18.07 -5.91
CA GLU A 805 -18.36 -19.27 -5.42
C GLU A 805 -19.85 -19.31 -5.81
N LEU A 806 -20.50 -18.15 -5.83
CA LEU A 806 -21.91 -18.00 -6.19
C LEU A 806 -22.16 -17.91 -7.70
N ILE A 807 -21.16 -17.44 -8.47
CA ILE A 807 -21.22 -17.26 -9.92
C ILE A 807 -19.98 -17.88 -10.57
N PRO A 808 -19.88 -19.23 -10.66
CA PRO A 808 -18.73 -19.88 -11.25
C PRO A 808 -18.49 -19.42 -12.69
N GLY A 809 -17.25 -19.06 -13.02
CA GLY A 809 -16.85 -18.58 -14.35
C GLY A 809 -17.06 -17.08 -14.58
N ALA A 810 -17.54 -16.33 -13.57
CA ALA A 810 -17.64 -14.88 -13.68
C ALA A 810 -16.26 -14.21 -13.79
N HIS A 811 -16.21 -13.10 -14.53
CA HIS A 811 -15.03 -12.22 -14.56
C HIS A 811 -15.02 -11.34 -13.30
N VAL A 812 -14.49 -11.89 -12.20
CA VAL A 812 -14.39 -11.21 -10.90
C VAL A 812 -12.95 -11.01 -10.42
N GLY A 813 -12.72 -9.93 -9.70
CA GLY A 813 -11.38 -9.50 -9.31
C GLY A 813 -11.35 -8.17 -8.56
N THR A 814 -10.18 -7.85 -8.03
CA THR A 814 -9.91 -6.54 -7.44
C THR A 814 -9.73 -5.47 -8.51
N VAL A 815 -9.82 -4.20 -8.10
CA VAL A 815 -9.59 -3.06 -8.98
C VAL A 815 -8.22 -3.16 -9.68
N ASP A 816 -7.20 -3.61 -8.95
CA ASP A 816 -5.81 -3.77 -9.41
C ASP A 816 -5.68 -4.84 -10.51
N LYS A 817 -6.41 -5.96 -10.40
CA LYS A 817 -6.38 -7.06 -11.39
C LYS A 817 -6.96 -6.65 -12.75
N PHE A 818 -7.88 -5.69 -12.76
CA PHE A 818 -8.61 -5.28 -13.97
C PHE A 818 -8.08 -4.00 -14.62
N GLN A 819 -6.89 -3.56 -14.25
CA GLN A 819 -6.23 -2.50 -15.00
C GLN A 819 -6.10 -2.90 -16.49
N GLY A 820 -6.45 -1.98 -17.37
CA GLY A 820 -6.48 -2.18 -18.82
C GLY A 820 -7.70 -2.94 -19.37
N GLN A 821 -8.43 -3.72 -18.56
CA GLN A 821 -9.62 -4.45 -19.01
C GLN A 821 -10.86 -3.55 -19.11
N GLU A 822 -11.87 -3.97 -19.86
CA GLU A 822 -13.11 -3.21 -20.09
C GLU A 822 -14.25 -4.16 -20.43
N ALA A 823 -15.49 -3.79 -20.06
CA ALA A 823 -16.68 -4.59 -20.34
C ALA A 823 -17.91 -3.69 -20.61
N PRO A 824 -18.91 -4.17 -21.37
CA PRO A 824 -20.20 -3.49 -21.52
C PRO A 824 -20.84 -3.10 -20.19
N ILE A 825 -20.84 -4.02 -19.22
CA ILE A 825 -21.41 -3.83 -17.88
C ILE A 825 -20.32 -4.06 -16.83
N VAL A 826 -20.20 -3.12 -15.89
CA VAL A 826 -19.35 -3.27 -14.71
C VAL A 826 -20.21 -3.21 -13.45
N ILE A 827 -19.98 -4.13 -12.53
CA ILE A 827 -20.61 -4.20 -11.21
C ILE A 827 -19.50 -4.01 -10.16
N TYR A 828 -19.52 -2.90 -9.42
CA TYR A 828 -18.59 -2.62 -8.34
C TYR A 828 -19.25 -2.89 -6.98
N SER A 829 -18.90 -4.01 -6.34
CA SER A 829 -19.40 -4.44 -5.04
C SER A 829 -18.55 -3.86 -3.91
N MET A 830 -19.06 -2.86 -3.21
CA MET A 830 -18.31 -2.13 -2.17
C MET A 830 -18.01 -2.96 -0.94
N THR A 831 -18.76 -4.03 -0.71
CA THR A 831 -18.55 -5.03 0.35
C THR A 831 -18.75 -4.51 1.79
N THR A 832 -18.03 -3.47 2.18
CA THR A 832 -18.03 -2.90 3.53
C THR A 832 -19.36 -2.25 3.85
N SER A 833 -19.84 -2.42 5.10
CA SER A 833 -21.15 -1.89 5.53
C SER A 833 -21.13 -0.40 5.82
N SER A 834 -20.07 0.11 6.42
CA SER A 834 -19.89 1.52 6.76
C SER A 834 -18.40 1.89 6.74
N HIS A 835 -18.08 3.18 6.70
CA HIS A 835 -16.68 3.64 6.80
C HIS A 835 -15.98 3.13 8.08
N SER A 836 -16.72 2.95 9.18
CA SER A 836 -16.19 2.45 10.46
C SER A 836 -15.84 0.96 10.43
N ASP A 837 -16.35 0.21 9.46
CA ASP A 837 -16.07 -1.22 9.28
C ASP A 837 -14.97 -1.48 8.25
N ALA A 838 -14.40 -0.43 7.64
CA ALA A 838 -13.37 -0.54 6.62
C ALA A 838 -12.05 -1.02 7.25
N PRO A 839 -11.57 -2.24 6.95
CA PRO A 839 -10.38 -2.79 7.60
C PRO A 839 -9.09 -2.06 7.20
N ARG A 840 -9.10 -1.35 6.06
CA ARG A 840 -7.98 -0.57 5.53
C ARG A 840 -8.18 0.93 5.67
N GLY A 841 -9.09 1.35 6.56
CA GLY A 841 -9.41 2.75 6.78
C GLY A 841 -10.19 3.39 5.62
N MET A 842 -10.42 4.69 5.78
CA MET A 842 -11.25 5.47 4.87
C MET A 842 -10.53 5.78 3.56
N GLU A 843 -9.21 6.03 3.58
CA GLU A 843 -8.45 6.33 2.35
C GLU A 843 -8.50 5.18 1.35
N PHE A 844 -8.45 3.94 1.84
CA PHE A 844 -8.56 2.77 0.96
C PHE A 844 -9.97 2.61 0.38
N LEU A 845 -11.00 2.62 1.24
CA LEU A 845 -12.38 2.37 0.83
C LEU A 845 -12.89 3.44 -0.14
N TYR A 846 -12.55 4.71 0.12
CA TYR A 846 -12.98 5.87 -0.64
C TYR A 846 -11.89 6.42 -1.58
N SER A 847 -10.90 5.59 -1.95
CA SER A 847 -9.83 6.00 -2.87
C SER A 847 -10.42 6.49 -4.20
N ALA A 848 -10.18 7.78 -4.50
CA ALA A 848 -10.60 8.43 -5.75
C ALA A 848 -10.02 7.70 -6.97
N ASN A 849 -8.75 7.30 -6.89
CA ASN A 849 -8.03 6.59 -7.94
C ASN A 849 -8.66 5.21 -8.21
N ARG A 850 -9.03 4.46 -7.16
CA ARG A 850 -9.74 3.17 -7.31
C ARG A 850 -11.15 3.35 -7.87
N LEU A 851 -11.88 4.38 -7.45
CA LEU A 851 -13.20 4.72 -7.98
C LEU A 851 -13.12 5.08 -9.48
N ASN A 852 -12.14 5.89 -9.88
CA ASN A 852 -11.88 6.22 -11.28
C ASN A 852 -11.60 4.96 -12.10
N VAL A 853 -10.71 4.09 -11.61
CA VAL A 853 -10.37 2.85 -12.29
C VAL A 853 -11.58 1.94 -12.42
N ALA A 854 -12.36 1.72 -11.35
CA ALA A 854 -13.53 0.84 -11.36
C ALA A 854 -14.63 1.34 -12.32
N THR A 855 -15.01 2.61 -12.21
CA THR A 855 -16.07 3.22 -13.04
C THR A 855 -15.68 3.29 -14.52
N SER A 856 -14.40 3.55 -14.81
CA SER A 856 -13.89 3.66 -16.19
C SER A 856 -13.60 2.32 -16.89
N ARG A 857 -13.86 1.18 -16.23
CA ARG A 857 -13.90 -0.13 -16.91
C ARG A 857 -15.19 -0.33 -17.71
N ALA A 858 -16.24 0.42 -17.38
CA ALA A 858 -17.53 0.29 -18.03
C ALA A 858 -17.53 0.99 -19.39
N ARG A 859 -18.01 0.28 -20.41
CA ARG A 859 -18.31 0.86 -21.72
C ARG A 859 -19.68 1.51 -21.72
N CYS A 860 -20.70 0.84 -21.18
CA CYS A 860 -22.10 1.26 -21.29
C CYS A 860 -22.79 1.48 -19.93
N ILE A 861 -22.64 0.54 -18.98
CA ILE A 861 -23.26 0.63 -17.66
C ILE A 861 -22.24 0.36 -16.56
N CYS A 862 -22.21 1.22 -15.54
CA CYS A 862 -21.53 1.00 -14.28
C CYS A 862 -22.55 0.90 -13.15
N ILE A 863 -22.45 -0.12 -12.31
CA ILE A 863 -23.37 -0.37 -11.18
C ILE A 863 -22.54 -0.41 -9.91
N ILE A 864 -22.80 0.49 -8.96
CA ILE A 864 -22.27 0.34 -7.59
C ILE A 864 -23.28 -0.44 -6.76
N VAL A 865 -22.83 -1.51 -6.12
CA VAL A 865 -23.58 -2.28 -5.13
C VAL A 865 -23.03 -1.92 -3.75
N ALA A 866 -23.84 -1.29 -2.92
CA ALA A 866 -23.37 -0.79 -1.62
C ALA A 866 -24.49 -0.73 -0.57
N SER A 867 -24.07 -0.75 0.70
CA SER A 867 -24.94 -0.36 1.82
C SER A 867 -25.18 1.14 1.80
N PRO A 868 -26.40 1.64 2.10
CA PRO A 868 -26.66 3.07 2.21
C PRO A 868 -25.76 3.79 3.19
N ARG A 869 -25.37 3.12 4.29
CA ARG A 869 -24.48 3.69 5.32
C ARG A 869 -23.10 4.06 4.81
N LEU A 870 -22.71 3.59 3.61
CA LEU A 870 -21.48 3.99 2.94
C LEU A 870 -21.55 5.43 2.40
N PHE A 871 -22.76 5.97 2.18
CA PHE A 871 -22.95 7.36 1.74
C PHE A 871 -23.20 8.32 2.90
N ASP A 872 -23.43 7.79 4.11
CA ASP A 872 -23.62 8.56 5.35
C ASP A 872 -22.34 8.59 6.20
N ALA A 873 -21.18 8.81 5.56
CA ALA A 873 -19.90 8.69 6.23
C ALA A 873 -19.67 9.84 7.23
N GLU A 874 -19.38 9.52 8.49
CA GLU A 874 -19.02 10.51 9.51
C GLU A 874 -17.59 11.02 9.24
N CYS A 875 -17.51 12.13 8.51
CA CYS A 875 -16.25 12.80 8.20
C CYS A 875 -15.89 13.77 9.33
N ARG A 876 -14.67 13.67 9.84
CA ARG A 876 -14.11 14.55 10.87
C ARG A 876 -13.12 15.57 10.30
N THR A 877 -12.69 15.39 9.05
CA THR A 877 -11.71 16.28 8.39
C THR A 877 -12.15 16.68 6.97
N PRO A 878 -11.68 17.83 6.44
CA PRO A 878 -11.89 18.19 5.04
C PRO A 878 -11.39 17.12 4.05
N ARG A 879 -10.29 16.44 4.37
CA ARG A 879 -9.77 15.34 3.56
C ARG A 879 -10.73 14.16 3.50
N GLN A 880 -11.34 13.78 4.62
CA GLN A 880 -12.36 12.71 4.65
C GLN A 880 -13.60 13.10 3.84
N VAL A 881 -14.01 14.37 3.88
CA VAL A 881 -15.08 14.89 3.01
C VAL A 881 -14.69 14.75 1.54
N GLN A 882 -13.47 15.13 1.15
CA GLN A 882 -12.99 14.97 -0.23
C GLN A 882 -13.02 13.50 -0.70
N LEU A 883 -12.62 12.56 0.16
CA LEU A 883 -12.66 11.13 -0.12
C LEU A 883 -14.10 10.63 -0.34
N ALA A 884 -15.01 10.96 0.58
CA ALA A 884 -16.41 10.53 0.49
C ALA A 884 -17.16 11.19 -0.69
N ASN A 885 -16.78 12.42 -1.08
CA ASN A 885 -17.46 13.23 -2.09
C ASN A 885 -17.63 12.51 -3.43
N GLY A 886 -16.61 11.75 -3.89
CA GLY A 886 -16.71 11.02 -5.15
C GLY A 886 -17.85 10.00 -5.19
N PHE A 887 -18.13 9.36 -4.05
CA PHE A 887 -19.21 8.38 -3.91
C PHE A 887 -20.58 9.05 -3.78
N CYS A 888 -20.66 10.16 -3.02
CA CYS A 888 -21.88 10.97 -2.96
C CYS A 888 -22.25 11.50 -4.35
N ARG A 889 -21.27 12.02 -5.09
CA ARG A 889 -21.46 12.51 -6.46
C ARG A 889 -21.90 11.40 -7.41
N TYR A 890 -21.33 10.20 -7.28
CA TYR A 890 -21.81 9.03 -8.01
C TYR A 890 -23.28 8.74 -7.72
N LEU A 891 -23.68 8.75 -6.45
CA LEU A 891 -25.07 8.49 -6.02
C LEU A 891 -26.05 9.53 -6.57
N GLU A 892 -25.66 10.80 -6.65
CA GLU A 892 -26.46 11.88 -7.24
C GLU A 892 -26.72 11.66 -8.73
N MET A 893 -25.73 11.17 -9.47
CA MET A 893 -25.81 10.93 -10.91
C MET A 893 -26.40 9.56 -11.26
N ALA A 894 -26.38 8.60 -10.33
CA ALA A 894 -26.79 7.24 -10.57
C ALA A 894 -28.32 7.04 -10.52
N THR A 895 -28.83 6.24 -11.44
CA THR A 895 -30.22 5.75 -11.35
C THR A 895 -30.30 4.61 -10.33
N LYS A 896 -31.20 4.73 -9.36
CA LYS A 896 -31.41 3.69 -8.33
C LYS A 896 -32.13 2.48 -8.93
N LEU A 897 -31.53 1.29 -8.80
CA LEU A 897 -32.17 0.03 -9.13
C LEU A 897 -33.08 -0.36 -7.96
N GLN A 898 -34.40 -0.25 -8.13
CA GLN A 898 -35.36 -0.66 -7.09
C GLN A 898 -35.26 -2.18 -6.88
N GLU A 899 -35.41 -2.63 -5.63
CA GLU A 899 -35.70 -4.04 -5.34
C GLU A 899 -37.12 -4.34 -5.83
N ARG A 900 -37.32 -5.48 -6.51
CA ARG A 900 -38.68 -6.00 -6.66
C ARG A 900 -39.15 -6.41 -5.27
N SER A 901 -40.29 -5.87 -4.84
CA SER A 901 -41.07 -6.47 -3.76
C SER A 901 -41.25 -7.95 -4.11
N THR A 902 -40.66 -8.84 -3.31
CA THR A 902 -40.90 -10.28 -3.44
C THR A 902 -42.41 -10.51 -3.37
N PRO A 903 -43.04 -11.18 -4.35
CA PRO A 903 -44.46 -11.52 -4.26
C PRO A 903 -44.76 -12.48 -3.10
#